data_AF-A0A7E4UPR7-F1
#
_entry.id   AF-A0A7E4UPR7-F1
#
_cell.length_a   1.000
_cell.length_b   1.000
_cell.length_c   1.000
_cell.angle_alpha   90.00
_cell.angle_beta   90.00
_cell.angle_gamma   90.00
#
_symmetry.space_group_name_H-M   'P 1'
#
loop_
_entity.id
_entity.type
_entity.pdbx_description
1 polymer ?
#
loop_
_entity_poly.entity_id
_entity_poly.type
_entity_poly.pdbx_seq_one_letter_code
_entity_poly.pdbx_strand_id
1 'polypeptide(L)'
;MSNTASTLQLEIHMKRRLCGFSTTVFDGVSSVDAGGTDDLIGRFQKVKNLSCPYLAKYVEFTHLAYDSSKVALTSEHPRGVPLSNILGELTITEKSAISHSILSAVAYLHSEDIAIGYLSPQNVIVDRIGSSIFVKLVHYGSFHMFGSRLFDNFINIFTLTSERITGIPATKKASDCFALGILLISIAYGVDLHAEYSLTRYWQAITSILLELSTLDTDESLGDNINLLFPLSVVYGPHSGKRFEVEPVVLKAIILLLKVNPKERPPIEAAVKCFGQQPICHFAQFEFPVDIQLHLWKLCGKSIERNLIDSKFIRVSAAIVVLQSGHPISRYLGSNTDTRRSVRTDYKIFVQPDSNFHEANRAAKEYLKHKSSLRYRPVCGEEYERCRSQMTFTSQFERFVAFYEDLHSGQRVLQADAPNVIRSQMWYRSVVHNNFSNYLFHISNESLSTGCKHQLKLDLPRCHQYDESMSSPYVQANITLLIEKVLAINSDTSAYWQGLDSLIASFALLYPNNLEHGFCLAFDVIERFTPGYFTRLNSHSLEEALGLFAKLISFTNSRLGSFLRSNGLAPSTFAVPWLLTCFAHVYAFDKLFRIFDRMINRDASYPLCVGLGALEICAPDLMDSIRGDEAFKVLSNISDIDVERLLKCADALNEAIPGSCMFRKYAEPPSRTPTYPVQYNDEEGEGEELFVPKIHPDDYYAYFDRGDAVLVVGAEGTSRDGRVHFLSNGSVNEAVLNALHRVDPMPHVVGVCSDMPLLSVTIANALTEQGIDRVAVVDIPWWRFQAIHML
;
A
#
# COMPACT_ATOMS: atom_id res chain seq x y z
N MET A 1 28.17 -12.15 28.37
CA MET A 1 27.18 -13.21 28.68
C MET A 1 25.72 -12.71 28.71
N SER A 2 25.42 -11.47 28.29
CA SER A 2 24.06 -10.89 28.31
C SER A 2 23.29 -10.92 26.97
N ASN A 3 23.92 -11.29 25.84
CA ASN A 3 23.28 -11.27 24.52
C ASN A 3 22.63 -12.59 24.08
N THR A 4 22.87 -13.71 24.78
CA THR A 4 22.31 -15.03 24.42
C THR A 4 20.92 -15.29 25.02
N ALA A 5 20.57 -14.57 26.10
CA ALA A 5 19.28 -14.72 26.77
C ALA A 5 18.12 -14.10 25.96
N SER A 6 18.36 -13.00 25.23
CA SER A 6 17.35 -12.36 24.38
C SER A 6 17.04 -13.19 23.14
N THR A 7 18.05 -13.80 22.51
CA THR A 7 17.90 -14.63 21.31
C THR A 7 17.15 -15.94 21.61
N LEU A 8 17.44 -16.58 22.74
CA LEU A 8 16.77 -17.82 23.17
C LEU A 8 15.31 -17.55 23.60
N GLN A 9 15.02 -16.39 24.21
CA GLN A 9 13.64 -15.97 24.51
C GLN A 9 12.85 -15.67 23.23
N LEU A 10 13.43 -14.96 22.26
CA LEU A 10 12.88 -14.78 20.91
C LEU A 10 12.60 -16.14 20.24
N GLU A 11 13.50 -17.11 20.41
CA GLU A 11 13.41 -18.43 19.80
C GLU A 11 12.24 -19.28 20.33
N ILE A 12 11.98 -19.21 21.64
CA ILE A 12 10.86 -19.88 22.32
C ILE A 12 9.54 -19.13 22.04
N HIS A 13 9.58 -17.80 21.90
CA HIS A 13 8.40 -16.99 21.54
C HIS A 13 7.95 -17.26 20.09
N MET A 14 8.88 -17.25 19.12
CA MET A 14 8.57 -17.50 17.71
C MET A 14 8.09 -18.94 17.44
N LYS A 15 8.64 -19.94 18.14
CA LYS A 15 8.17 -21.33 18.01
C LYS A 15 6.75 -21.56 18.58
N ARG A 16 6.29 -20.71 19.50
CA ARG A 16 5.00 -20.87 20.20
C ARG A 16 3.83 -20.11 19.54
N ARG A 17 4.09 -19.19 18.60
CA ARG A 17 3.13 -18.13 18.17
C ARG A 17 3.01 -17.93 16.66
N LEU A 18 3.21 -18.97 15.86
CA LEU A 18 2.90 -18.91 14.43
C LEU A 18 1.42 -19.22 14.21
N CYS A 19 0.72 -18.29 13.58
CA CYS A 19 -0.67 -18.46 13.21
C CYS A 19 -0.74 -19.34 11.96
N GLY A 20 -1.70 -20.27 11.91
CA GLY A 20 -2.08 -20.85 10.62
C GLY A 20 -2.84 -19.83 9.78
N PHE A 21 -3.19 -20.19 8.55
CA PHE A 21 -4.13 -19.40 7.74
C PHE A 21 -5.30 -20.27 7.29
N SER A 22 -6.48 -19.69 7.27
CA SER A 22 -7.68 -20.33 6.73
C SER A 22 -8.25 -19.50 5.60
N THR A 23 -8.49 -20.13 4.46
CA THR A 23 -9.10 -19.50 3.29
C THR A 23 -10.51 -20.02 3.11
N THR A 24 -11.47 -19.10 3.02
CA THR A 24 -12.87 -19.41 2.69
C THR A 24 -13.13 -18.97 1.26
N VAL A 25 -13.63 -19.88 0.43
CA VAL A 25 -13.96 -19.60 -0.98
C VAL A 25 -15.47 -19.39 -1.11
N PHE A 26 -15.87 -18.35 -1.82
CA PHE A 26 -17.27 -17.99 -2.06
C PHE A 26 -17.57 -18.04 -3.56
N ASP A 27 -18.72 -18.61 -3.91
CA ASP A 27 -19.20 -18.79 -5.29
C ASP A 27 -20.28 -17.74 -5.63
N GLY A 28 -20.34 -17.30 -6.90
CA GLY A 28 -21.48 -16.52 -7.44
C GLY A 28 -21.41 -15.02 -7.25
N VAL A 29 -20.20 -14.45 -7.11
CA VAL A 29 -20.00 -13.01 -6.86
C VAL A 29 -20.22 -12.15 -8.11
N SER A 30 -20.20 -12.75 -9.30
CA SER A 30 -20.25 -12.03 -10.58
C SER A 30 -21.64 -11.58 -11.06
N SER A 31 -22.75 -11.87 -10.35
CA SER A 31 -24.07 -11.66 -10.98
C SER A 31 -25.27 -11.26 -10.09
N VAL A 32 -25.12 -10.62 -8.92
CA VAL A 32 -26.31 -10.26 -8.11
C VAL A 32 -26.26 -8.87 -7.44
N ASP A 33 -26.70 -7.87 -8.22
CA ASP A 33 -27.40 -6.60 -7.94
C ASP A 33 -26.94 -5.55 -6.88
N ALA A 34 -26.82 -4.33 -7.42
CA ALA A 34 -26.89 -2.97 -6.86
C ALA A 34 -25.64 -2.34 -6.20
N GLY A 35 -24.58 -3.09 -5.96
CA GLY A 35 -23.24 -2.55 -5.69
C GLY A 35 -22.23 -3.58 -6.17
N GLY A 36 -21.46 -3.29 -7.21
CA GLY A 36 -20.57 -4.25 -7.87
C GLY A 36 -19.50 -4.86 -6.94
N THR A 37 -18.61 -5.67 -7.51
CA THR A 37 -17.37 -6.15 -6.86
C THR A 37 -16.61 -5.04 -6.11
N ASP A 38 -16.73 -3.83 -6.64
CA ASP A 38 -16.34 -2.52 -6.10
C ASP A 38 -16.71 -2.23 -4.63
N ASP A 39 -17.87 -2.71 -4.14
CA ASP A 39 -18.30 -2.54 -2.73
C ASP A 39 -17.64 -3.57 -1.80
N LEU A 40 -17.20 -4.72 -2.33
CA LEU A 40 -16.54 -5.77 -1.53
C LEU A 40 -15.15 -5.36 -1.07
N ILE A 41 -14.40 -4.63 -1.90
CA ILE A 41 -13.07 -4.13 -1.54
C ILE A 41 -13.17 -3.18 -0.34
N GLY A 42 -14.11 -2.23 -0.36
CA GLY A 42 -14.34 -1.31 0.75
C GLY A 42 -14.72 -2.04 2.05
N ARG A 43 -15.65 -3.00 1.96
CA ARG A 43 -16.04 -3.86 3.09
C ARG A 43 -14.85 -4.68 3.61
N PHE A 44 -13.99 -5.20 2.73
CA PHE A 44 -12.80 -5.94 3.12
C PHE A 44 -11.79 -5.07 3.86
N GLN A 45 -11.53 -3.85 3.37
CA GLN A 45 -10.64 -2.91 4.03
C GLN A 45 -11.10 -2.62 5.46
N LYS A 46 -12.41 -2.49 5.69
CA LYS A 46 -12.97 -2.33 7.03
C LYS A 46 -12.65 -3.50 7.95
N VAL A 47 -12.89 -4.74 7.52
CA VAL A 47 -12.63 -5.94 8.37
C VAL A 47 -11.14 -6.26 8.56
N LYS A 48 -10.28 -5.89 7.60
CA LYS A 48 -8.82 -6.13 7.65
C LYS A 48 -8.12 -5.33 8.75
N ASN A 49 -8.64 -4.15 9.09
CA ASN A 49 -8.00 -3.21 10.04
C ASN A 49 -8.59 -3.24 11.44
N LEU A 50 -9.50 -4.16 11.72
CA LEU A 50 -10.03 -4.38 13.06
C LEU A 50 -8.89 -4.77 14.02
N SER A 51 -8.83 -4.09 15.15
CA SER A 51 -7.82 -4.31 16.19
C SER A 51 -8.51 -4.75 17.47
N CYS A 52 -8.81 -6.04 17.55
CA CYS A 52 -9.41 -6.66 18.72
C CYS A 52 -8.70 -7.98 19.03
N PRO A 53 -8.27 -8.20 20.28
CA PRO A 53 -7.56 -9.42 20.66
C PRO A 53 -8.38 -10.71 20.51
N TYR A 54 -9.71 -10.58 20.57
CA TYR A 54 -10.64 -11.70 20.50
C TYR A 54 -11.11 -12.02 19.08
N LEU A 55 -10.56 -11.37 18.05
CA LEU A 55 -10.91 -11.59 16.64
C LEU A 55 -9.73 -12.21 15.89
N ALA A 56 -10.02 -13.16 15.00
CA ALA A 56 -9.05 -13.66 14.04
C ALA A 56 -8.83 -12.63 12.91
N LYS A 57 -7.59 -12.21 12.69
CA LYS A 57 -7.31 -11.11 11.75
C LYS A 57 -7.58 -11.53 10.30
N TYR A 58 -8.39 -10.77 9.56
CA TYR A 58 -8.46 -10.92 8.10
C TYR A 58 -7.22 -10.32 7.45
N VAL A 59 -6.62 -11.05 6.50
CA VAL A 59 -5.32 -10.69 5.93
C VAL A 59 -5.37 -10.40 4.45
N GLU A 60 -6.15 -11.19 3.69
CA GLU A 60 -6.16 -11.08 2.23
C GLU A 60 -7.53 -11.43 1.63
N PHE A 61 -7.88 -10.70 0.56
CA PHE A 61 -9.03 -10.93 -0.29
C PHE A 61 -8.53 -11.03 -1.73
N THR A 62 -8.94 -12.07 -2.47
CA THR A 62 -8.39 -12.37 -3.79
C THR A 62 -9.47 -12.88 -4.73
N HIS A 63 -9.54 -12.31 -5.93
CA HIS A 63 -10.28 -12.88 -7.06
C HIS A 63 -9.47 -14.04 -7.63
N LEU A 64 -10.11 -15.19 -7.82
CA LEU A 64 -9.42 -16.39 -8.31
C LEU A 64 -9.23 -16.27 -9.82
N ALA A 65 -7.99 -16.40 -10.29
CA ALA A 65 -7.63 -16.16 -11.69
C ALA A 65 -8.29 -17.17 -12.65
N TYR A 66 -8.54 -18.40 -12.18
CA TYR A 66 -9.15 -19.46 -12.98
C TYR A 66 -10.68 -19.45 -12.97
N ASP A 67 -11.31 -18.68 -12.07
CA ASP A 67 -12.77 -18.56 -11.98
C ASP A 67 -13.15 -17.20 -11.38
N SER A 68 -13.39 -16.22 -12.27
CA SER A 68 -13.77 -14.86 -11.90
C SER A 68 -15.12 -14.76 -11.19
N SER A 69 -15.92 -15.83 -11.16
CA SER A 69 -17.16 -15.88 -10.38
C SER A 69 -16.92 -16.21 -8.89
N LYS A 70 -15.68 -16.55 -8.52
CA LYS A 70 -15.28 -16.95 -7.17
C LYS A 70 -14.27 -16.00 -6.55
N VAL A 71 -14.42 -15.80 -5.23
CA VAL A 71 -13.49 -15.01 -4.43
C VAL A 71 -13.01 -15.78 -3.22
N ALA A 72 -11.77 -15.54 -2.82
CA ALA A 72 -11.14 -16.15 -1.65
C ALA A 72 -10.90 -15.09 -0.57
N LEU A 73 -11.38 -15.37 0.64
CA LEU A 73 -11.14 -14.57 1.82
C LEU A 73 -10.24 -15.35 2.79
N THR A 74 -9.06 -14.81 3.08
CA THR A 74 -8.08 -15.44 3.95
C THR A 74 -7.98 -14.70 5.27
N SER A 75 -8.03 -15.46 6.36
CA SER A 75 -7.86 -14.98 7.73
C SER A 75 -6.79 -15.78 8.45
N GLU A 76 -6.36 -15.22 9.58
CA GLU A 76 -5.71 -15.99 10.64
C GLU A 76 -6.51 -17.25 10.94
N HIS A 77 -5.81 -18.38 11.08
CA HIS A 77 -6.34 -19.60 11.66
C HIS A 77 -5.75 -19.72 13.08
N PRO A 78 -6.53 -19.37 14.12
CA PRO A 78 -6.07 -19.45 15.49
C PRO A 78 -5.70 -20.88 15.85
N ARG A 79 -4.66 -21.03 16.68
CA ARG A 79 -4.39 -22.31 17.34
C ARG A 79 -5.55 -22.62 18.30
N GLY A 80 -5.91 -23.90 18.43
CA GLY A 80 -6.92 -24.35 19.38
C GLY A 80 -7.93 -25.29 18.73
N VAL A 81 -9.04 -25.48 19.41
CA VAL A 81 -10.16 -26.29 18.92
C VAL A 81 -11.44 -25.46 18.91
N PRO A 82 -12.39 -25.75 18.00
CA PRO A 82 -13.72 -25.15 18.04
C PRO A 82 -14.40 -25.42 19.39
N LEU A 83 -15.08 -24.40 19.93
CA LEU A 83 -15.79 -24.49 21.20
C LEU A 83 -16.78 -25.65 21.22
N SER A 84 -17.45 -25.93 20.09
CA SER A 84 -18.35 -27.09 19.91
C SER A 84 -17.77 -28.42 20.41
N ASN A 85 -16.45 -28.60 20.32
CA ASN A 85 -15.78 -29.85 20.65
C ASN A 85 -15.47 -30.00 22.15
N ILE A 86 -15.48 -28.90 22.90
CA ILE A 86 -15.03 -28.87 24.30
C ILE A 86 -16.11 -28.37 25.27
N LEU A 87 -17.31 -28.02 24.79
CA LEU A 87 -18.40 -27.49 25.61
C LEU A 87 -18.67 -28.30 26.88
N GLY A 88 -18.62 -29.64 26.79
CA GLY A 88 -18.86 -30.55 27.91
C GLY A 88 -17.72 -30.64 28.93
N GLU A 89 -16.54 -30.09 28.63
CA GLU A 89 -15.31 -30.18 29.43
C GLU A 89 -14.94 -28.84 30.11
N LEU A 90 -15.77 -27.81 29.98
CA LEU A 90 -15.46 -26.47 30.48
C LEU A 90 -15.76 -26.35 31.97
N THR A 91 -14.82 -25.80 32.74
CA THR A 91 -15.09 -25.42 34.12
C THR A 91 -15.94 -24.14 34.19
N ILE A 92 -16.54 -23.86 35.35
CA ILE A 92 -17.35 -22.65 35.59
C ILE A 92 -16.56 -21.37 35.27
N THR A 93 -15.30 -21.31 35.68
CA THR A 93 -14.43 -20.15 35.43
C THR A 93 -14.08 -20.02 33.94
N GLU A 94 -13.85 -21.14 33.25
CA GLU A 94 -13.58 -21.15 31.81
C GLU A 94 -14.81 -20.67 31.02
N LYS A 95 -16.02 -21.14 31.38
CA LYS A 95 -17.28 -20.67 30.79
C LYS A 95 -17.46 -19.16 30.94
N SER A 96 -17.16 -18.61 32.10
CA SER A 96 -17.22 -17.16 32.36
C SER A 96 -16.22 -16.38 31.51
N ALA A 97 -14.96 -16.79 31.48
CA ALA A 97 -13.91 -16.14 30.69
C ALA A 97 -14.20 -16.17 29.18
N ILE A 98 -14.68 -17.31 28.66
CA ILE A 98 -15.07 -17.46 27.26
C ILE A 98 -16.26 -16.55 26.94
N SER A 99 -17.28 -16.52 27.80
CA SER A 99 -18.46 -15.67 27.64
C SER A 99 -18.08 -14.19 27.56
N HIS A 100 -17.23 -13.73 28.48
CA HIS A 100 -16.72 -12.36 28.48
C HIS A 100 -15.94 -12.00 27.21
N SER A 101 -15.08 -12.91 26.73
CA SER A 101 -14.27 -12.71 25.52
C SER A 101 -15.15 -12.56 24.28
N ILE A 102 -16.17 -13.43 24.14
CA ILE A 102 -17.11 -13.37 23.00
C ILE A 102 -17.93 -12.09 23.07
N LEU A 103 -18.51 -11.76 24.24
CA LEU A 103 -19.28 -10.52 24.44
C LEU A 103 -18.47 -9.28 24.06
N SER A 104 -17.22 -9.22 24.50
CA SER A 104 -16.30 -8.13 24.17
C SER A 104 -15.99 -8.05 22.68
N ALA A 105 -15.79 -9.20 22.01
CA ALA A 105 -15.58 -9.27 20.57
C ALA A 105 -16.78 -8.73 19.77
N VAL A 106 -18.00 -9.14 20.14
CA VAL A 106 -19.21 -8.70 19.43
C VAL A 106 -19.51 -7.23 19.71
N ALA A 107 -19.33 -6.75 20.95
CA ALA A 107 -19.48 -5.34 21.28
C ALA A 107 -18.55 -4.46 20.43
N TYR A 108 -17.28 -4.86 20.28
CA TYR A 108 -16.33 -4.16 19.41
C TYR A 108 -16.76 -4.17 17.94
N LEU A 109 -17.25 -5.29 17.42
CA LEU A 109 -17.78 -5.33 16.05
C LEU A 109 -19.00 -4.40 15.89
N HIS A 110 -19.88 -4.33 16.88
CA HIS A 110 -21.05 -3.47 16.85
C HIS A 110 -20.68 -1.97 16.93
N SER A 111 -19.65 -1.60 17.69
CA SER A 111 -19.12 -0.23 17.71
C SER A 111 -18.53 0.19 16.36
N GLU A 112 -17.93 -0.76 15.64
CA GLU A 112 -17.44 -0.57 14.27
C GLU A 112 -18.56 -0.68 13.20
N ASP A 113 -19.83 -0.79 13.60
CA ASP A 113 -20.97 -0.98 12.70
C ASP A 113 -20.86 -2.22 11.80
N ILE A 114 -20.37 -3.33 12.38
CA ILE A 114 -20.24 -4.63 11.74
C ILE A 114 -21.17 -5.60 12.47
N ALA A 115 -22.08 -6.21 11.72
CA ALA A 115 -22.90 -7.31 12.22
C ALA A 115 -22.30 -8.65 11.79
N ILE A 116 -22.35 -9.64 12.68
CA ILE A 116 -21.81 -10.98 12.44
C ILE A 116 -22.76 -11.81 11.58
N GLY A 117 -24.07 -11.71 11.83
CA GLY A 117 -25.12 -12.35 11.05
C GLY A 117 -25.25 -13.86 11.21
N TYR A 118 -24.17 -14.56 11.58
CA TYR A 118 -24.13 -15.98 11.93
C TYR A 118 -23.11 -16.24 13.04
N LEU A 119 -23.58 -16.70 14.19
CA LEU A 119 -22.75 -17.01 15.35
C LEU A 119 -23.11 -18.39 15.89
N SER A 120 -22.12 -19.26 16.01
CA SER A 120 -22.27 -20.62 16.52
C SER A 120 -21.04 -21.02 17.36
N PRO A 121 -21.12 -22.11 18.15
CA PRO A 121 -19.95 -22.64 18.86
C PRO A 121 -18.78 -23.00 17.93
N GLN A 122 -19.01 -23.26 16.63
CA GLN A 122 -17.94 -23.54 15.69
C GLN A 122 -17.13 -22.29 15.31
N ASN A 123 -17.71 -21.10 15.48
CA ASN A 123 -17.05 -19.83 15.18
C ASN A 123 -16.09 -19.37 16.29
N VAL A 124 -16.10 -20.03 17.44
CA VAL A 124 -15.28 -19.66 18.60
C VAL A 124 -14.15 -20.68 18.72
N ILE A 125 -12.91 -20.26 18.51
CA ILE A 125 -11.73 -21.10 18.71
C ILE A 125 -11.16 -20.84 20.09
N VAL A 126 -10.90 -21.92 20.83
CA VAL A 126 -10.39 -21.88 22.20
C VAL A 126 -9.05 -22.60 22.27
N ASP A 127 -8.04 -21.90 22.79
CA ASP A 127 -6.71 -22.46 23.07
C ASP A 127 -6.45 -22.48 24.59
N ARG A 128 -6.10 -23.64 25.12
CA ARG A 128 -5.76 -23.84 26.54
C ARG A 128 -4.24 -23.92 26.67
N ILE A 129 -3.62 -22.90 27.25
CA ILE A 129 -2.17 -22.87 27.51
C ILE A 129 -1.95 -22.77 29.02
N GLY A 130 -1.62 -23.91 29.64
CA GLY A 130 -1.51 -23.99 31.09
C GLY A 130 -2.86 -23.70 31.74
N SER A 131 -2.92 -22.71 32.63
CA SER A 131 -4.15 -22.24 33.28
C SER A 131 -4.84 -21.09 32.55
N SER A 132 -4.30 -20.64 31.41
CA SER A 132 -4.85 -19.51 30.64
C SER A 132 -5.65 -20.01 29.44
N ILE A 133 -6.76 -19.33 29.18
CA ILE A 133 -7.58 -19.54 27.99
C ILE A 133 -7.43 -18.36 27.05
N PHE A 134 -7.26 -18.67 25.77
CA PHE A 134 -7.30 -17.69 24.68
C PHE A 134 -8.50 -18.00 23.79
N VAL A 135 -9.26 -16.96 23.44
CA VAL A 135 -10.46 -17.07 22.63
C VAL A 135 -10.33 -16.19 21.40
N LYS A 136 -10.57 -16.76 20.23
CA LYS A 136 -10.70 -16.00 18.98
C LYS A 136 -11.96 -16.36 18.23
N LEU A 137 -12.69 -15.33 17.81
CA LEU A 137 -13.83 -15.45 16.91
C LEU A 137 -13.34 -15.48 15.46
N VAL A 138 -13.75 -16.51 14.71
CA VAL A 138 -13.44 -16.71 13.29
C VAL A 138 -14.70 -16.55 12.43
N HIS A 139 -14.51 -16.24 11.14
CA HIS A 139 -15.59 -16.07 10.15
C HIS A 139 -16.62 -14.96 10.45
N TYR A 140 -16.35 -14.08 11.41
CA TYR A 140 -17.25 -12.98 11.80
C TYR A 140 -17.48 -11.94 10.69
N GLY A 141 -16.54 -11.79 9.74
CA GLY A 141 -16.60 -10.79 8.68
C GLY A 141 -17.41 -11.24 7.46
N SER A 142 -17.76 -12.54 7.36
CA SER A 142 -18.37 -13.10 6.15
C SER A 142 -19.73 -12.46 5.83
N PHE A 143 -20.59 -12.21 6.83
CA PHE A 143 -21.87 -11.54 6.60
C PHE A 143 -21.72 -10.06 6.21
N HIS A 144 -20.75 -9.36 6.79
CA HIS A 144 -20.43 -7.99 6.41
C HIS A 144 -19.97 -7.91 4.96
N MET A 145 -19.07 -8.82 4.55
CA MET A 145 -18.57 -8.91 3.18
C MET A 145 -19.70 -9.17 2.18
N PHE A 146 -20.51 -10.20 2.40
CA PHE A 146 -21.36 -10.77 1.35
C PHE A 146 -22.86 -10.54 1.52
N GLY A 147 -23.30 -9.98 2.66
CA GLY A 147 -24.71 -9.73 2.94
C GLY A 147 -25.57 -10.99 3.08
N SER A 148 -26.90 -10.81 3.12
CA SER A 148 -27.86 -11.88 3.44
C SER A 148 -28.08 -12.90 2.32
N ARG A 149 -27.94 -12.53 1.04
CA ARG A 149 -28.33 -13.39 -0.10
C ARG A 149 -27.44 -14.63 -0.27
N LEU A 150 -26.14 -14.55 0.06
CA LEU A 150 -25.28 -15.74 0.14
C LEU A 150 -25.63 -16.57 1.38
N PHE A 151 -25.97 -15.91 2.50
CA PHE A 151 -26.32 -16.54 3.76
C PHE A 151 -27.70 -17.20 3.79
N ASP A 152 -28.64 -16.86 2.91
CA ASP A 152 -29.97 -17.49 2.88
C ASP A 152 -29.92 -19.01 2.59
N ASN A 153 -28.84 -19.50 1.98
CA ASN A 153 -28.55 -20.94 1.82
C ASN A 153 -27.75 -21.56 3.00
N PHE A 154 -27.14 -20.74 3.86
CA PHE A 154 -26.24 -21.13 4.96
C PHE A 154 -26.83 -20.95 6.35
N ILE A 155 -27.97 -20.29 6.44
CA ILE A 155 -28.63 -20.07 7.71
C ILE A 155 -28.91 -21.44 8.33
N ASN A 156 -28.16 -21.73 9.40
CA ASN A 156 -28.63 -22.66 10.38
C ASN A 156 -29.93 -22.04 10.92
N ILE A 157 -31.09 -22.56 10.51
CA ILE A 157 -32.41 -22.02 10.87
C ILE A 157 -32.59 -21.89 12.39
N PHE A 158 -31.74 -22.58 13.16
CA PHE A 158 -31.64 -22.52 14.60
C PHE A 158 -30.97 -21.22 15.13
N THR A 159 -30.11 -20.57 14.34
CA THR A 159 -29.50 -19.26 14.68
C THR A 159 -30.32 -18.08 14.17
N LEU A 160 -31.41 -18.31 13.44
CA LEU A 160 -32.32 -17.22 13.09
C LEU A 160 -33.14 -16.82 14.29
N THR A 161 -33.25 -15.51 14.48
CA THR A 161 -34.22 -14.93 15.39
C THR A 161 -35.62 -15.02 14.79
N SER A 162 -36.65 -14.98 15.65
CA SER A 162 -38.06 -15.04 15.23
C SER A 162 -38.37 -14.05 14.11
N GLU A 163 -37.86 -12.84 14.20
CA GLU A 163 -38.07 -11.78 13.22
C GLU A 163 -37.43 -12.07 11.85
N ARG A 164 -36.28 -12.76 11.80
CA ARG A 164 -35.64 -13.16 10.53
C ARG A 164 -36.41 -14.31 9.88
N ILE A 165 -37.08 -15.16 10.66
CA ILE A 165 -37.96 -16.23 10.17
C ILE A 165 -39.29 -15.65 9.67
N THR A 166 -39.86 -14.68 10.38
CA THR A 166 -41.18 -14.09 10.06
C THR A 166 -41.12 -12.89 9.11
N GLY A 167 -39.92 -12.48 8.68
CA GLY A 167 -39.72 -11.34 7.77
C GLY A 167 -39.97 -9.97 8.42
N ILE A 168 -39.94 -9.87 9.74
CA ILE A 168 -40.09 -8.60 10.47
C ILE A 168 -38.77 -7.82 10.37
N PRO A 169 -38.79 -6.51 10.06
CA PRO A 169 -37.56 -5.72 10.03
C PRO A 169 -36.96 -5.61 11.43
N ALA A 170 -35.76 -6.14 11.62
CA ALA A 170 -34.94 -5.87 12.79
C ALA A 170 -33.55 -5.37 12.41
N THR A 171 -32.92 -4.65 13.32
CA THR A 171 -31.53 -4.24 13.14
C THR A 171 -30.65 -5.49 13.15
N LYS A 172 -29.66 -5.54 12.26
CA LYS A 172 -28.70 -6.66 12.17
C LYS A 172 -28.04 -6.93 13.54
N LYS A 173 -27.77 -5.88 14.31
CA LYS A 173 -27.19 -5.93 15.67
C LYS A 173 -28.13 -6.61 16.69
N ALA A 174 -29.43 -6.32 16.67
CA ALA A 174 -30.38 -6.98 17.58
C ALA A 174 -30.52 -8.49 17.31
N SER A 175 -30.30 -8.92 16.06
CA SER A 175 -30.24 -10.34 15.73
C SER A 175 -29.00 -11.02 16.32
N ASP A 176 -27.83 -10.35 16.25
CA ASP A 176 -26.60 -10.85 16.88
C ASP A 176 -26.75 -10.98 18.41
N CYS A 177 -27.44 -10.03 19.07
CA CYS A 177 -27.69 -10.11 20.52
C CYS A 177 -28.40 -11.42 20.92
N PHE A 178 -29.45 -11.78 20.18
CA PHE A 178 -30.20 -13.00 20.47
C PHE A 178 -29.38 -14.25 20.18
N ALA A 179 -28.68 -14.30 19.03
CA ALA A 179 -27.80 -15.41 18.68
C ALA A 179 -26.69 -15.61 19.73
N LEU A 180 -26.14 -14.52 20.26
CA LEU A 180 -25.17 -14.55 21.34
C LEU A 180 -25.78 -15.09 22.65
N GLY A 181 -27.01 -14.71 22.98
CA GLY A 181 -27.73 -15.29 24.11
C GLY A 181 -27.89 -16.82 24.01
N ILE A 182 -28.22 -17.34 22.83
CA ILE A 182 -28.30 -18.78 22.57
C ILE A 182 -26.93 -19.46 22.71
N LEU A 183 -25.87 -18.83 22.22
CA LEU A 183 -24.51 -19.33 22.37
C LEU A 183 -24.11 -19.40 23.85
N LEU A 184 -24.44 -18.37 24.65
CA LEU A 184 -24.17 -18.36 26.09
C LEU A 184 -24.96 -19.47 26.83
N ILE A 185 -26.20 -19.77 26.42
CA ILE A 185 -26.92 -20.94 26.94
C ILE A 185 -26.16 -22.23 26.62
N SER A 186 -25.69 -22.39 25.38
CA SER A 186 -24.93 -23.58 24.96
C SER A 186 -23.67 -23.77 25.80
N ILE A 187 -22.94 -22.67 26.07
CA ILE A 187 -21.79 -22.64 26.99
C ILE A 187 -22.21 -23.05 28.40
N ALA A 188 -23.33 -22.54 28.88
CA ALA A 188 -23.73 -22.75 30.26
C ALA A 188 -24.12 -24.20 30.57
N TYR A 189 -24.84 -24.83 29.64
CA TYR A 189 -25.18 -26.26 29.70
C TYR A 189 -24.03 -27.19 29.29
N GLY A 190 -23.03 -26.66 28.60
CA GLY A 190 -21.94 -27.46 28.03
C GLY A 190 -22.42 -28.42 26.95
N VAL A 191 -23.38 -28.00 26.11
CA VAL A 191 -23.94 -28.78 25.01
C VAL A 191 -24.18 -27.88 23.80
N ASP A 192 -23.84 -28.35 22.61
CA ASP A 192 -24.18 -27.66 21.37
C ASP A 192 -25.66 -27.90 21.03
N LEU A 193 -26.50 -26.91 21.32
CA LEU A 193 -27.95 -26.99 21.09
C LEU A 193 -28.30 -27.17 19.60
N HIS A 194 -27.42 -26.79 18.68
CA HIS A 194 -27.66 -26.91 17.25
C HIS A 194 -27.41 -28.32 16.71
N ALA A 195 -26.49 -29.07 17.33
CA ALA A 195 -26.12 -30.41 16.89
C ALA A 195 -27.06 -31.50 17.44
N GLU A 196 -27.61 -31.29 18.64
CA GLU A 196 -28.35 -32.31 19.40
C GLU A 196 -29.86 -32.35 19.09
N TYR A 197 -30.45 -31.24 18.66
CA TYR A 197 -31.91 -31.12 18.52
C TYR A 197 -32.37 -31.00 17.06
N SER A 198 -33.49 -31.64 16.74
CA SER A 198 -34.25 -31.29 15.54
C SER A 198 -34.84 -29.88 15.68
N LEU A 199 -35.12 -29.22 14.56
CA LEU A 199 -35.59 -27.82 14.56
C LEU A 199 -36.80 -27.59 15.48
N THR A 200 -37.78 -28.51 15.43
CA THR A 200 -38.98 -28.43 16.26
C THR A 200 -38.65 -28.54 17.75
N ARG A 201 -37.76 -29.48 18.12
CA ARG A 201 -37.34 -29.68 19.52
C ARG A 201 -36.51 -28.51 20.05
N TYR A 202 -35.66 -27.95 19.18
CA TYR A 202 -34.89 -26.77 19.51
C TYR A 202 -35.80 -25.58 19.83
N TRP A 203 -36.78 -25.27 18.97
CA TRP A 203 -37.69 -24.16 19.24
C TRP A 203 -38.56 -24.39 20.47
N GLN A 204 -39.01 -25.62 20.73
CA GLN A 204 -39.70 -25.96 21.98
C GLN A 204 -38.81 -25.69 23.20
N ALA A 205 -37.54 -26.12 23.17
CA ALA A 205 -36.60 -25.90 24.25
C ALA A 205 -36.33 -24.40 24.48
N ILE A 206 -36.08 -23.64 23.42
CA ILE A 206 -35.85 -22.19 23.50
C ILE A 206 -37.09 -21.46 24.00
N THR A 207 -38.29 -21.80 23.54
CA THR A 207 -39.53 -21.18 24.04
C THR A 207 -39.76 -21.45 25.52
N SER A 208 -39.52 -22.67 26.01
CA SER A 208 -39.58 -22.98 27.44
C SER A 208 -38.58 -22.15 28.24
N ILE A 209 -37.32 -22.09 27.78
CA ILE A 209 -36.28 -21.27 28.43
C ILE A 209 -36.69 -19.79 28.45
N LEU A 210 -37.17 -19.23 27.35
CA LEU A 210 -37.58 -17.82 27.27
C LEU A 210 -38.76 -17.49 28.20
N LEU A 211 -39.75 -18.39 28.31
CA LEU A 211 -40.87 -18.24 29.25
C LEU A 211 -40.38 -18.19 30.68
N GLU A 212 -39.47 -19.08 31.08
CA GLU A 212 -38.94 -19.11 32.43
C GLU A 212 -38.03 -17.90 32.72
N LEU A 213 -37.14 -17.52 31.78
CA LEU A 213 -36.31 -16.31 31.92
C LEU A 213 -37.14 -15.03 32.02
N SER A 214 -38.36 -14.99 31.47
CA SER A 214 -39.26 -13.83 31.58
C SER A 214 -39.86 -13.65 32.98
N THR A 215 -39.80 -14.69 33.82
CA THR A 215 -40.29 -14.65 35.21
C THR A 215 -39.25 -14.20 36.22
N LEU A 216 -37.99 -14.02 35.78
CA LEU A 216 -36.88 -13.63 36.64
C LEU A 216 -36.69 -12.10 36.61
N ASP A 217 -36.81 -11.47 37.78
CA ASP A 217 -36.40 -10.08 37.97
C ASP A 217 -34.86 -9.95 37.94
N THR A 218 -34.36 -8.86 37.37
CA THR A 218 -32.92 -8.61 37.14
C THR A 218 -32.11 -8.27 38.40
N ASP A 219 -32.71 -8.35 39.59
CA ASP A 219 -32.10 -7.93 40.85
C ASP A 219 -31.06 -8.91 41.41
N GLU A 220 -30.28 -8.44 42.38
CA GLU A 220 -29.12 -9.13 42.98
C GLU A 220 -29.43 -10.47 43.68
N SER A 221 -30.69 -10.83 43.85
CA SER A 221 -31.16 -12.09 44.49
C SER A 221 -30.97 -13.36 43.64
N LEU A 222 -30.39 -13.24 42.43
CA LEU A 222 -30.18 -14.36 41.50
C LEU A 222 -29.18 -15.40 42.03
N GLY A 223 -28.23 -15.02 42.91
CA GLY A 223 -27.13 -15.87 43.38
C GLY A 223 -27.56 -17.16 44.08
N ASP A 224 -28.63 -17.09 44.89
CA ASP A 224 -29.10 -18.23 45.69
C ASP A 224 -30.12 -19.11 44.93
N ASN A 225 -30.74 -18.59 43.85
CA ASN A 225 -31.76 -19.28 43.05
C ASN A 225 -31.21 -20.00 41.80
N ILE A 226 -29.92 -19.86 41.47
CA ILE A 226 -29.27 -20.56 40.33
C ILE A 226 -29.42 -22.09 40.44
N ASN A 227 -29.39 -22.64 41.66
CA ASN A 227 -29.53 -24.08 41.89
C ASN A 227 -30.98 -24.60 41.83
N LEU A 228 -31.97 -23.71 41.88
CA LEU A 228 -33.40 -24.01 41.77
C LEU A 228 -33.91 -23.87 40.32
N LEU A 229 -33.14 -23.22 39.46
CA LEU A 229 -33.48 -22.94 38.07
C LEU A 229 -32.96 -24.07 37.16
N PHE A 230 -33.93 -24.82 36.62
CA PHE A 230 -33.84 -25.74 35.48
C PHE A 230 -33.20 -27.13 35.69
N PRO A 231 -34.03 -28.17 35.70
CA PRO A 231 -33.83 -29.29 34.80
C PRO A 231 -34.43 -28.95 33.43
N LEU A 232 -33.69 -29.16 32.34
CA LEU A 232 -34.26 -29.41 31.00
C LEU A 232 -35.06 -30.74 30.99
N SER A 233 -35.86 -31.03 32.02
CA SER A 233 -36.64 -32.26 32.15
C SER A 233 -37.79 -32.37 31.14
N VAL A 234 -37.96 -31.39 30.25
CA VAL A 234 -39.00 -31.43 29.21
C VAL A 234 -38.40 -31.51 27.79
N VAL A 235 -37.10 -31.79 27.65
CA VAL A 235 -36.54 -32.08 26.32
C VAL A 235 -36.01 -33.52 26.29
N TYR A 236 -36.75 -34.39 25.62
CA TYR A 236 -36.38 -35.79 25.39
C TYR A 236 -35.10 -35.85 24.53
N GLY A 237 -33.96 -36.08 25.19
CA GLY A 237 -32.63 -36.28 24.60
C GLY A 237 -31.69 -36.97 25.62
N PRO A 238 -30.50 -37.44 25.19
CA PRO A 238 -29.59 -38.26 26.01
C PRO A 238 -28.98 -37.56 27.25
N HIS A 239 -29.33 -36.30 27.50
CA HIS A 239 -28.80 -35.47 28.58
C HIS A 239 -29.89 -34.89 29.50
N SER A 240 -31.03 -35.56 29.63
CA SER A 240 -32.09 -35.20 30.58
C SER A 240 -31.53 -35.05 32.00
N GLY A 241 -31.53 -33.83 32.55
CA GLY A 241 -31.14 -33.56 33.94
C GLY A 241 -29.88 -32.71 34.16
N LYS A 242 -29.19 -32.21 33.13
CA LYS A 242 -28.09 -31.24 33.30
C LYS A 242 -28.61 -29.89 33.82
N ARG A 243 -27.93 -29.30 34.80
CA ARG A 243 -28.20 -27.96 35.36
C ARG A 243 -27.29 -26.90 34.74
N PHE A 244 -27.68 -25.63 34.85
CA PHE A 244 -26.79 -24.50 34.54
C PHE A 244 -25.59 -24.48 35.49
N GLU A 245 -24.39 -24.68 34.95
CA GLU A 245 -23.15 -24.60 35.72
C GLU A 245 -22.34 -23.40 35.23
N VAL A 246 -22.78 -22.19 35.60
CA VAL A 246 -22.13 -20.91 35.25
C VAL A 246 -22.16 -19.92 36.39
N GLU A 247 -21.25 -18.95 36.33
CA GLU A 247 -21.24 -17.83 37.26
C GLU A 247 -22.51 -16.96 37.09
N PRO A 248 -23.00 -16.31 38.17
CA PRO A 248 -24.18 -15.44 38.10
C PRO A 248 -24.08 -14.33 37.05
N VAL A 249 -22.87 -13.85 36.76
CA VAL A 249 -22.62 -12.80 35.74
C VAL A 249 -22.97 -13.25 34.32
N VAL A 250 -22.72 -14.52 33.99
CA VAL A 250 -23.07 -15.10 32.68
C VAL A 250 -24.59 -15.24 32.56
N LEU A 251 -25.26 -15.67 33.63
CA LEU A 251 -26.71 -15.79 33.66
C LEU A 251 -27.40 -14.43 33.49
N LYS A 252 -26.91 -13.38 34.16
CA LYS A 252 -27.39 -12.01 33.97
C LYS A 252 -27.25 -11.55 32.51
N ALA A 253 -26.13 -11.85 31.86
CA ALA A 253 -25.94 -11.54 30.45
C ALA A 253 -26.93 -12.29 29.54
N ILE A 254 -27.21 -13.57 29.82
CA ILE A 254 -28.22 -14.35 29.08
C ILE A 254 -29.61 -13.70 29.17
N ILE A 255 -30.03 -13.33 30.39
CA ILE A 255 -31.34 -12.69 30.65
C ILE A 255 -31.48 -11.36 29.90
N LEU A 256 -30.41 -10.58 29.81
CA LEU A 256 -30.39 -9.31 29.08
C LEU A 256 -30.53 -9.50 27.57
N LEU A 257 -29.83 -10.49 27.01
CA LEU A 257 -29.73 -10.68 25.55
C LEU A 257 -30.94 -11.41 24.95
N LEU A 258 -31.56 -12.33 25.70
CA LEU A 258 -32.67 -13.16 25.23
C LEU A 258 -34.04 -12.54 25.51
N LYS A 259 -34.30 -11.38 24.91
CA LYS A 259 -35.64 -10.78 24.87
C LYS A 259 -36.36 -11.16 23.57
N VAL A 260 -37.62 -11.58 23.68
CA VAL A 260 -38.45 -11.98 22.52
C VAL A 260 -38.61 -10.80 21.56
N ASN A 261 -38.93 -9.62 22.08
CA ASN A 261 -39.05 -8.40 21.29
C ASN A 261 -37.67 -7.80 20.96
N PRO A 262 -37.31 -7.64 19.67
CA PRO A 262 -36.02 -7.05 19.28
C PRO A 262 -35.79 -5.64 19.81
N LYS A 263 -36.85 -4.85 20.04
CA LYS A 263 -36.76 -3.47 20.54
C LYS A 263 -36.38 -3.39 22.03
N GLU A 264 -36.60 -4.47 22.76
CA GLU A 264 -36.29 -4.57 24.19
C GLU A 264 -34.87 -5.12 24.43
N ARG A 265 -34.18 -5.56 23.37
CA ARG A 265 -32.81 -6.06 23.48
C ARG A 265 -31.86 -4.87 23.66
N PRO A 266 -31.11 -4.79 24.78
CA PRO A 266 -30.15 -3.73 24.98
C PRO A 266 -28.95 -3.89 24.03
N PRO A 267 -28.15 -2.82 23.85
CA PRO A 267 -26.86 -2.92 23.18
C PRO A 267 -25.94 -3.90 23.95
N ILE A 268 -25.08 -4.65 23.25
CA ILE A 268 -24.27 -5.75 23.83
C ILE A 268 -23.36 -5.25 24.95
N GLU A 269 -22.96 -3.98 24.90
CA GLU A 269 -22.19 -3.28 25.93
C GLU A 269 -22.87 -3.35 27.31
N ALA A 270 -24.21 -3.43 27.36
CA ALA A 270 -24.94 -3.64 28.61
C ALA A 270 -24.66 -5.02 29.23
N ALA A 271 -24.54 -6.06 28.39
CA ALA A 271 -24.21 -7.41 28.84
C ALA A 271 -22.71 -7.55 29.18
N VAL A 272 -21.81 -6.84 28.48
CA VAL A 272 -20.37 -6.77 28.84
C VAL A 272 -20.19 -6.18 30.24
N LYS A 273 -20.93 -5.11 30.58
CA LYS A 273 -20.87 -4.46 31.90
C LYS A 273 -21.19 -5.39 33.07
N CYS A 274 -21.94 -6.48 32.86
CA CYS A 274 -22.22 -7.48 33.90
C CYS A 274 -20.96 -8.16 34.45
N PHE A 275 -19.86 -8.19 33.69
CA PHE A 275 -18.60 -8.83 34.07
C PHE A 275 -17.61 -7.87 34.76
N GLY A 276 -17.94 -6.59 34.88
CA GLY A 276 -17.07 -5.56 35.47
C GLY A 276 -15.84 -5.21 34.60
N GLN A 277 -14.90 -4.43 35.16
CA GLN A 277 -13.58 -4.21 34.53
C GLN A 277 -12.69 -5.44 34.79
N GLN A 278 -12.81 -6.47 33.95
CA GLN A 278 -11.80 -7.53 33.96
C GLN A 278 -10.50 -7.03 33.30
N PRO A 279 -9.33 -7.43 33.81
CA PRO A 279 -8.07 -7.05 33.21
C PRO A 279 -8.00 -7.60 31.78
N ILE A 280 -7.89 -6.70 30.81
CA ILE A 280 -7.55 -7.04 29.42
C ILE A 280 -6.26 -7.85 29.50
N CYS A 281 -6.32 -9.12 29.09
CA CYS A 281 -5.13 -9.96 29.02
C CYS A 281 -4.11 -9.24 28.13
N HIS A 282 -3.02 -8.78 28.73
CA HIS A 282 -1.97 -8.08 27.99
C HIS A 282 -1.30 -9.09 27.06
N PHE A 283 -1.43 -8.84 25.76
CA PHE A 283 -0.73 -9.61 24.74
C PHE A 283 0.75 -9.20 24.76
N ALA A 284 1.64 -10.19 24.78
CA ALA A 284 3.06 -9.93 24.80
C ALA A 284 3.50 -9.30 23.46
N GLN A 285 4.22 -8.18 23.57
CA GLN A 285 4.53 -7.19 22.53
C GLN A 285 5.60 -7.61 21.49
N PHE A 286 5.88 -8.90 21.29
CA PHE A 286 6.92 -9.36 20.35
C PHE A 286 6.42 -10.44 19.38
N GLU A 287 5.39 -10.14 18.60
CA GLU A 287 4.92 -10.97 17.48
C GLU A 287 4.98 -10.17 16.17
N PHE A 288 5.42 -10.82 15.09
CA PHE A 288 5.20 -10.27 13.75
C PHE A 288 3.68 -10.21 13.50
N PRO A 289 3.14 -9.07 13.02
CA PRO A 289 1.76 -8.98 12.56
C PRO A 289 1.38 -10.12 11.61
N VAL A 290 0.14 -10.62 11.71
CA VAL A 290 -0.36 -11.78 10.94
C VAL A 290 -0.20 -11.59 9.41
N ASP A 291 -0.35 -10.36 8.93
CA ASP A 291 -0.10 -9.96 7.54
C ASP A 291 1.35 -10.15 7.10
N ILE A 292 2.31 -9.88 7.99
CA ILE A 292 3.74 -10.19 7.77
C ILE A 292 3.96 -11.69 7.76
N GLN A 293 3.33 -12.43 8.67
CA GLN A 293 3.43 -13.89 8.68
C GLN A 293 2.91 -14.51 7.37
N LEU A 294 1.81 -13.99 6.81
CA LEU A 294 1.30 -14.44 5.50
C LEU A 294 2.29 -14.14 4.37
N HIS A 295 2.93 -12.96 4.40
CA HIS A 295 3.95 -12.61 3.42
C HIS A 295 5.12 -13.59 3.45
N LEU A 296 5.66 -13.85 4.63
CA LEU A 296 6.74 -14.82 4.82
C LEU A 296 6.33 -16.23 4.35
N TRP A 297 5.09 -16.63 4.62
CA TRP A 297 4.53 -17.88 4.14
C TRP A 297 4.50 -17.96 2.60
N LYS A 298 4.12 -16.88 1.91
CA LYS A 298 4.15 -16.80 0.44
C LYS A 298 5.57 -16.82 -0.13
N LEU A 299 6.52 -16.16 0.53
CA LEU A 299 7.93 -16.17 0.12
C LEU A 299 8.50 -17.60 0.09
N CYS A 300 7.97 -18.52 0.91
CA CYS A 300 8.32 -19.95 0.89
C CYS A 300 7.83 -20.70 -0.37
N GLY A 301 7.42 -19.98 -1.42
CA GLY A 301 6.89 -20.53 -2.67
C GLY A 301 5.43 -21.01 -2.57
N LYS A 302 4.73 -20.70 -1.48
CA LYS A 302 3.32 -21.07 -1.31
C LYS A 302 2.40 -20.04 -1.96
N SER A 303 1.31 -20.52 -2.54
CA SER A 303 0.23 -19.70 -3.06
C SER A 303 -1.09 -20.27 -2.56
N ILE A 304 -1.97 -19.39 -2.09
CA ILE A 304 -3.33 -19.75 -1.66
C ILE A 304 -4.04 -20.48 -2.80
N GLU A 305 -4.01 -19.90 -4.00
CA GLU A 305 -4.69 -20.44 -5.18
C GLU A 305 -4.11 -21.79 -5.60
N ARG A 306 -2.78 -21.92 -5.68
CA ARG A 306 -2.14 -23.21 -6.03
C ARG A 306 -2.48 -24.29 -5.01
N ASN A 307 -2.45 -23.98 -3.71
CA ASN A 307 -2.80 -24.95 -2.68
C ASN A 307 -4.26 -25.41 -2.79
N LEU A 308 -5.20 -24.49 -3.10
CA LEU A 308 -6.61 -24.83 -3.33
C LEU A 308 -6.78 -25.74 -4.56
N ILE A 309 -5.98 -25.55 -5.61
CA ILE A 309 -5.98 -26.38 -6.81
C ILE A 309 -5.36 -27.76 -6.53
N ASP A 310 -4.18 -27.79 -5.93
CA ASP A 310 -3.42 -29.03 -5.66
C ASP A 310 -4.18 -29.95 -4.71
N SER A 311 -4.86 -29.38 -3.71
CA SER A 311 -5.74 -30.11 -2.79
C SER A 311 -7.09 -30.52 -3.41
N LYS A 312 -7.33 -30.19 -4.69
CA LYS A 312 -8.58 -30.40 -5.42
C LYS A 312 -9.80 -29.74 -4.75
N PHE A 313 -9.55 -28.72 -3.95
CA PHE A 313 -10.57 -27.92 -3.28
C PHE A 313 -11.33 -27.07 -4.30
N ILE A 314 -10.61 -26.57 -5.30
CA ILE A 314 -11.14 -25.97 -6.52
C ILE A 314 -10.73 -26.85 -7.70
N ARG A 315 -11.66 -27.12 -8.62
CA ARG A 315 -11.36 -27.83 -9.87
C ARG A 315 -11.03 -26.81 -10.94
N VAL A 316 -9.85 -26.94 -11.55
CA VAL A 316 -9.55 -26.25 -12.81
C VAL A 316 -10.38 -26.92 -13.89
N SER A 317 -11.46 -26.28 -14.34
CA SER A 317 -12.14 -26.71 -15.55
C SER A 317 -11.20 -26.42 -16.73
N ALA A 318 -10.83 -27.47 -17.45
CA ALA A 318 -10.01 -27.33 -18.65
C ALA A 318 -10.78 -26.54 -19.71
N ALA A 319 -10.27 -25.34 -20.00
CA ALA A 319 -10.51 -24.49 -21.17
C ALA A 319 -11.92 -23.89 -21.38
N ILE A 320 -11.96 -22.55 -21.35
CA ILE A 320 -12.08 -21.85 -22.64
C ILE A 320 -10.73 -21.15 -22.87
N VAL A 321 -9.98 -21.63 -23.86
CA VAL A 321 -8.92 -20.87 -24.50
C VAL A 321 -9.60 -19.67 -25.13
N VAL A 322 -9.61 -18.51 -24.45
CA VAL A 322 -9.91 -17.24 -25.10
C VAL A 322 -8.60 -16.63 -25.53
N LEU A 323 -8.43 -16.64 -26.84
CA LEU A 323 -7.36 -16.02 -27.61
C LEU A 323 -7.12 -14.57 -27.18
N GLN A 324 -5.85 -14.18 -27.25
CA GLN A 324 -5.41 -12.79 -27.30
C GLN A 324 -6.14 -12.05 -28.45
N SER A 325 -7.23 -11.35 -28.15
CA SER A 325 -7.76 -10.26 -28.98
C SER A 325 -8.80 -9.50 -28.17
N GLY A 326 -8.51 -8.23 -27.89
CA GLY A 326 -9.29 -7.37 -26.99
C GLY A 326 -10.70 -7.05 -27.49
N HIS A 327 -11.68 -7.84 -27.07
CA HIS A 327 -13.08 -7.41 -27.04
C HIS A 327 -13.79 -7.89 -25.76
N PRO A 328 -14.68 -7.06 -25.18
CA PRO A 328 -15.40 -7.38 -23.95
C PRO A 328 -16.45 -8.45 -24.23
N ILE A 329 -16.28 -9.64 -23.65
CA ILE A 329 -17.26 -10.72 -23.72
C ILE A 329 -18.37 -10.43 -22.69
N SER A 330 -19.29 -9.52 -23.02
CA SER A 330 -20.51 -9.25 -22.25
C SER A 330 -21.78 -9.76 -22.93
N ARG A 331 -21.71 -10.64 -23.94
CA ARG A 331 -22.89 -10.91 -24.81
C ARG A 331 -23.23 -12.34 -25.20
N TYR A 332 -22.65 -13.38 -24.61
CA TYR A 332 -23.02 -14.76 -24.97
C TYR A 332 -23.26 -15.68 -23.77
N LEU A 333 -24.21 -15.31 -22.89
CA LEU A 333 -24.94 -16.28 -22.07
C LEU A 333 -26.42 -15.85 -21.96
N GLY A 334 -27.06 -15.75 -23.12
CA GLY A 334 -28.50 -15.62 -23.23
C GLY A 334 -29.05 -16.72 -24.13
N SER A 335 -29.51 -17.83 -23.53
CA SER A 335 -30.81 -18.44 -23.82
C SER A 335 -30.93 -19.86 -23.23
N ASN A 336 -32.07 -20.06 -22.57
CA ASN A 336 -32.84 -21.29 -22.46
C ASN A 336 -32.24 -22.46 -21.67
N THR A 337 -32.67 -22.63 -20.42
CA THR A 337 -33.98 -23.22 -20.08
C THR A 337 -34.16 -23.31 -18.57
N ASP A 338 -35.40 -23.10 -18.15
CA ASP A 338 -35.95 -23.41 -16.83
C ASP A 338 -35.37 -24.70 -16.23
N THR A 339 -34.49 -24.55 -15.25
CA THR A 339 -34.54 -25.36 -14.04
C THR A 339 -34.14 -24.49 -12.87
N ARG A 340 -35.09 -24.20 -11.97
CA ARG A 340 -34.82 -23.80 -10.60
C ARG A 340 -34.05 -24.93 -9.90
N ARG A 341 -32.78 -25.11 -10.22
CA ARG A 341 -31.84 -25.80 -9.35
C ARG A 341 -31.39 -24.76 -8.35
N SER A 342 -31.82 -24.91 -7.10
CA SER A 342 -31.20 -24.24 -5.97
C SER A 342 -29.69 -24.45 -6.08
N VAL A 343 -28.97 -23.42 -6.48
CA VAL A 343 -27.50 -23.44 -6.49
C VAL A 343 -27.10 -23.49 -5.02
N ARG A 344 -26.81 -24.70 -4.54
CA ARG A 344 -26.21 -24.95 -3.24
C ARG A 344 -24.80 -24.37 -3.32
N THR A 345 -24.63 -23.14 -2.90
CA THR A 345 -23.31 -22.57 -2.68
C THR A 345 -22.78 -23.21 -1.41
N ASP A 346 -21.70 -23.99 -1.48
CA ASP A 346 -21.01 -24.56 -0.31
C ASP A 346 -19.79 -23.67 -0.05
N TYR A 347 -19.73 -22.90 1.05
CA TYR A 347 -18.44 -22.33 1.46
C TYR A 347 -17.63 -23.45 2.09
N LYS A 348 -16.45 -23.68 1.55
CA LYS A 348 -15.50 -24.63 2.12
C LYS A 348 -14.39 -23.83 2.77
N ILE A 349 -13.99 -24.24 3.97
CA ILE A 349 -12.82 -23.69 4.68
C ILE A 349 -11.62 -24.58 4.37
N PHE A 350 -10.56 -23.98 3.85
CA PHE A 350 -9.30 -24.67 3.62
C PHE A 350 -8.25 -24.12 4.58
N VAL A 351 -7.70 -25.00 5.43
CA VAL A 351 -6.54 -24.65 6.27
C VAL A 351 -5.29 -24.76 5.42
N GLN A 352 -4.53 -23.66 5.34
CA GLN A 352 -3.33 -23.57 4.53
C GLN A 352 -2.19 -24.40 5.15
N PRO A 353 -1.38 -25.11 4.33
CA PRO A 353 -0.26 -25.91 4.83
C PRO A 353 0.80 -25.08 5.56
N ASP A 354 1.29 -25.58 6.70
CA ASP A 354 2.31 -24.95 7.55
C ASP A 354 3.74 -25.52 7.36
N SER A 355 3.88 -26.62 6.61
CA SER A 355 5.09 -27.46 6.54
C SER A 355 6.40 -26.73 6.15
N ASN A 356 6.35 -25.74 5.26
CA ASN A 356 7.56 -25.00 4.83
C ASN A 356 7.91 -23.82 5.75
N PHE A 357 6.99 -23.41 6.62
CA PHE A 357 7.20 -22.27 7.50
C PHE A 357 8.25 -22.58 8.58
N HIS A 358 8.32 -23.84 9.04
CA HIS A 358 9.31 -24.28 10.02
C HIS A 358 10.74 -24.27 9.47
N GLU A 359 10.92 -24.52 8.17
CA GLU A 359 12.21 -24.47 7.49
C GLU A 359 12.66 -23.02 7.26
N ALA A 360 11.72 -22.16 6.84
CA ALA A 360 11.92 -20.72 6.76
C ALA A 360 12.36 -20.10 8.08
N ASN A 361 11.69 -20.47 9.17
CA ASN A 361 12.02 -20.05 10.52
C ASN A 361 13.38 -20.63 11.01
N ARG A 362 13.82 -21.77 10.46
CA ARG A 362 15.16 -22.31 10.74
C ARG A 362 16.24 -21.48 10.04
N ALA A 363 16.06 -21.14 8.77
CA ALA A 363 16.97 -20.28 8.01
C ALA A 363 17.09 -18.89 8.66
N ALA A 364 15.97 -18.32 9.10
CA ALA A 364 15.92 -17.08 9.88
C ALA A 364 16.82 -17.11 11.13
N LYS A 365 16.80 -18.23 11.85
CA LYS A 365 17.59 -18.44 13.07
C LYS A 365 19.07 -18.59 12.78
N GLU A 366 19.45 -19.21 11.67
CA GLU A 366 20.85 -19.31 11.24
C GLU A 366 21.40 -17.94 10.87
N TYR A 367 20.64 -17.13 10.14
CA TYR A 367 21.02 -15.75 9.82
C TYR A 367 21.24 -14.89 11.07
N LEU A 368 20.27 -14.90 12.01
CA LEU A 368 20.37 -14.13 13.25
C LEU A 368 21.55 -14.57 14.15
N LYS A 369 21.98 -15.84 14.07
CA LYS A 369 23.16 -16.35 14.77
C LYS A 369 24.49 -15.82 14.17
N HIS A 370 24.51 -15.49 12.88
CA HIS A 370 25.72 -15.03 12.16
C HIS A 370 25.82 -13.50 11.98
N LYS A 371 24.90 -12.75 12.60
CA LYS A 371 24.75 -11.28 12.56
C LYS A 371 26.01 -10.48 12.93
N SER A 372 26.97 -11.06 13.65
CA SER A 372 28.20 -10.35 14.04
C SER A 372 29.17 -10.03 12.89
N SER A 373 28.93 -10.55 11.67
CA SER A 373 29.89 -10.44 10.56
C SER A 373 29.32 -9.93 9.23
N LEU A 374 28.00 -9.77 9.09
CA LEU A 374 27.37 -9.42 7.80
C LEU A 374 26.58 -8.11 7.93
N ARG A 375 27.19 -6.99 7.51
CA ARG A 375 26.41 -5.83 7.07
C ARG A 375 25.75 -6.23 5.76
N TYR A 376 24.43 -6.30 5.74
CA TYR A 376 23.69 -6.47 4.49
C TYR A 376 24.10 -5.36 3.52
N ARG A 377 24.76 -5.74 2.42
CA ARG A 377 25.07 -4.84 1.32
C ARG A 377 23.89 -4.95 0.36
N PRO A 378 23.11 -3.88 0.10
CA PRO A 378 22.04 -3.94 -0.87
C PRO A 378 22.62 -4.38 -2.22
N VAL A 379 22.10 -5.50 -2.75
CA VAL A 379 22.44 -5.96 -4.10
C VAL A 379 21.67 -5.04 -5.06
N CYS A 380 22.36 -4.08 -5.66
CA CYS A 380 21.88 -3.28 -6.77
C CYS A 380 22.42 -3.88 -8.08
N GLY A 381 21.73 -3.74 -9.21
CA GLY A 381 22.35 -4.09 -10.51
C GLY A 381 21.74 -5.28 -11.25
N GLU A 382 22.47 -5.76 -12.26
CA GLU A 382 22.12 -6.97 -13.03
C GLU A 382 22.14 -8.23 -12.16
N GLU A 383 22.94 -8.22 -11.09
CA GLU A 383 22.88 -9.24 -10.03
C GLU A 383 21.50 -9.31 -9.39
N TYR A 384 20.76 -8.20 -9.26
CA TYR A 384 19.43 -8.24 -8.67
C TYR A 384 18.38 -8.88 -9.59
N GLU A 385 18.40 -8.67 -10.90
CA GLU A 385 17.49 -9.33 -11.87
C GLU A 385 17.82 -10.83 -11.98
N ARG A 386 19.12 -11.15 -12.09
CA ARG A 386 19.63 -12.53 -12.11
C ARG A 386 19.34 -13.24 -10.80
N CYS A 387 19.50 -12.56 -9.67
CA CYS A 387 19.16 -13.08 -8.37
C CYS A 387 17.66 -13.05 -8.10
N ARG A 388 16.82 -12.13 -8.57
CA ARG A 388 15.39 -12.05 -8.20
C ARG A 388 14.60 -13.26 -8.68
N SER A 389 14.90 -13.70 -9.91
CA SER A 389 14.35 -14.93 -10.49
C SER A 389 15.01 -16.20 -9.93
N GLN A 390 16.20 -16.10 -9.34
CA GLN A 390 16.98 -17.20 -8.73
C GLN A 390 17.11 -17.08 -7.20
N MET A 391 16.35 -16.18 -6.56
CA MET A 391 16.65 -15.71 -5.22
C MET A 391 16.12 -16.80 -4.31
N THR A 392 17.05 -17.47 -3.64
CA THR A 392 16.67 -18.45 -2.64
C THR A 392 15.75 -17.76 -1.63
N PHE A 393 14.78 -18.52 -1.11
CA PHE A 393 13.91 -18.08 -0.01
C PHE A 393 14.72 -17.33 1.07
N THR A 394 15.89 -17.87 1.41
CA THR A 394 16.83 -17.33 2.39
C THR A 394 17.19 -15.87 2.11
N SER A 395 17.58 -15.53 0.88
CA SER A 395 17.98 -14.15 0.54
C SER A 395 16.82 -13.15 0.58
N GLN A 396 15.61 -13.56 0.18
CA GLN A 396 14.41 -12.69 0.27
C GLN A 396 14.00 -12.47 1.74
N PHE A 397 14.11 -13.53 2.54
CA PHE A 397 13.85 -13.50 3.98
C PHE A 397 14.84 -12.59 4.71
N GLU A 398 16.14 -12.73 4.46
CA GLU A 398 17.21 -11.90 5.05
C GLU A 398 17.00 -10.43 4.74
N ARG A 399 16.64 -10.10 3.48
CA ARG A 399 16.31 -8.74 3.06
C ARG A 399 15.09 -8.19 3.80
N PHE A 400 14.02 -8.98 3.92
CA PHE A 400 12.83 -8.57 4.67
C PHE A 400 13.18 -8.28 6.15
N VAL A 401 13.94 -9.16 6.79
CA VAL A 401 14.35 -8.97 8.20
C VAL A 401 15.22 -7.73 8.36
N ALA A 402 16.16 -7.47 7.45
CA ALA A 402 16.97 -6.25 7.47
C ALA A 402 16.08 -5.00 7.43
N PHE A 403 15.14 -4.91 6.49
CA PHE A 403 14.21 -3.78 6.42
C PHE A 403 13.31 -3.65 7.64
N TYR A 404 12.81 -4.78 8.16
CA TYR A 404 11.97 -4.76 9.35
C TYR A 404 12.77 -4.31 10.59
N GLU A 405 14.03 -4.70 10.72
CA GLU A 405 14.91 -4.22 11.79
C GLU A 405 15.25 -2.73 11.61
N ASP A 406 15.57 -2.27 10.40
CA ASP A 406 15.86 -0.85 10.11
C ASP A 406 14.67 0.04 10.44
N LEU A 407 13.49 -0.41 10.04
CA LEU A 407 12.22 0.19 10.39
C LEU A 407 12.12 0.39 11.91
N HIS A 408 12.51 -0.58 12.74
CA HIS A 408 12.41 -0.49 14.21
C HIS A 408 13.64 0.12 14.91
N SER A 409 14.81 0.12 14.27
CA SER A 409 16.07 0.64 14.82
C SER A 409 16.32 2.11 14.51
N GLY A 410 15.56 2.69 13.58
CA GLY A 410 15.63 4.12 13.23
C GLY A 410 16.75 4.47 12.24
N GLN A 411 17.39 3.49 11.60
CA GLN A 411 18.38 3.74 10.54
C GLN A 411 17.69 4.01 9.19
N ARG A 412 18.13 5.07 8.49
CA ARG A 412 17.66 5.37 7.13
C ARG A 412 18.34 4.44 6.13
N VAL A 413 17.69 3.35 5.77
CA VAL A 413 18.09 2.53 4.61
C VAL A 413 16.90 2.31 3.71
N LEU A 414 16.69 3.25 2.79
CA LEU A 414 15.89 3.04 1.60
C LEU A 414 16.78 3.23 0.38
N GLN A 415 17.84 2.41 0.32
CA GLN A 415 18.65 2.28 -0.89
C GLN A 415 18.21 1.11 -1.79
N ALA A 416 17.13 0.40 -1.47
CA ALA A 416 16.64 -0.76 -2.22
C ALA A 416 15.10 -0.87 -2.17
N ASP A 417 14.49 -1.60 -3.11
CA ASP A 417 13.02 -1.82 -3.17
C ASP A 417 12.47 -2.30 -1.82
N ALA A 418 11.44 -1.63 -1.31
CA ALA A 418 10.77 -2.00 -0.08
C ALA A 418 9.82 -3.19 -0.33
N PRO A 419 9.75 -4.20 0.56
CA PRO A 419 8.72 -5.23 0.46
C PRO A 419 7.32 -4.63 0.60
N ASN A 420 6.38 -5.05 -0.26
CA ASN A 420 5.02 -4.49 -0.33
C ASN A 420 4.30 -4.39 1.02
N VAL A 421 4.54 -5.35 1.92
CA VAL A 421 3.85 -5.44 3.22
C VAL A 421 4.31 -4.39 4.23
N ILE A 422 5.55 -3.92 4.12
CA ILE A 422 6.11 -2.90 5.02
C ILE A 422 6.31 -1.56 4.32
N ARG A 423 6.05 -1.45 3.01
CA ARG A 423 6.25 -0.23 2.22
C ARG A 423 5.55 0.98 2.83
N SER A 424 4.27 0.85 3.21
CA SER A 424 3.51 1.93 3.85
C SER A 424 4.17 2.42 5.14
N GLN A 425 4.69 1.52 5.96
CA GLN A 425 5.38 1.88 7.20
C GLN A 425 6.73 2.54 6.93
N MET A 426 7.46 2.08 5.93
CA MET A 426 8.76 2.64 5.53
C MET A 426 8.62 4.04 4.94
N TRP A 427 7.70 4.22 4.00
CA TRP A 427 7.47 5.51 3.35
C TRP A 427 6.98 6.56 4.33
N TYR A 428 6.03 6.21 5.20
CA TYR A 428 5.57 7.13 6.24
C TYR A 428 6.76 7.59 7.09
N ARG A 429 7.60 6.65 7.56
CA ARG A 429 8.80 6.97 8.37
C ARG A 429 9.78 7.92 7.70
N SER A 430 9.92 7.89 6.36
CA SER A 430 10.76 8.87 5.66
C SER A 430 10.26 10.31 5.80
N VAL A 431 8.98 10.51 6.13
CA VAL A 431 8.31 11.82 6.21
C VAL A 431 7.92 12.21 7.65
N VAL A 432 7.81 11.26 8.60
CA VAL A 432 7.38 11.48 10.01
C VAL A 432 8.17 12.56 10.76
N HIS A 433 9.38 12.93 10.33
CA HIS A 433 10.11 14.02 10.96
C HIS A 433 9.39 15.38 10.85
N ASN A 434 8.41 15.52 9.93
CA ASN A 434 7.59 16.71 9.75
C ASN A 434 6.19 16.56 10.39
N ASN A 435 6.10 16.62 11.73
CA ASN A 435 4.82 16.62 12.49
C ASN A 435 3.80 17.68 12.05
N PHE A 436 4.21 18.66 11.24
CA PHE A 436 3.36 19.73 10.70
C PHE A 436 2.26 19.21 9.77
N SER A 437 2.53 18.18 8.95
CA SER A 437 1.55 17.67 7.98
C SER A 437 0.37 16.95 8.64
N ASN A 438 0.59 16.25 9.77
CA ASN A 438 -0.50 15.62 10.53
C ASN A 438 -1.52 16.67 10.98
N TYR A 439 -1.03 17.82 11.47
CA TYR A 439 -1.89 18.93 11.88
C TYR A 439 -2.68 19.50 10.69
N LEU A 440 -2.02 19.71 9.54
CA LEU A 440 -2.64 20.25 8.32
C LEU A 440 -3.87 19.44 7.89
N PHE A 441 -3.82 18.10 7.96
CA PHE A 441 -4.95 17.24 7.60
C PHE A 441 -6.23 17.55 8.38
N HIS A 442 -6.10 17.86 9.66
CA HIS A 442 -7.24 18.13 10.54
C HIS A 442 -7.76 19.56 10.42
N ILE A 443 -6.91 20.53 10.08
CA ILE A 443 -7.31 21.95 9.97
C ILE A 443 -7.77 22.37 8.58
N SER A 444 -7.34 21.70 7.52
CA SER A 444 -7.72 22.03 6.15
C SER A 444 -9.20 21.68 5.92
N ASN A 445 -10.08 22.67 6.01
CA ASN A 445 -11.54 22.53 5.91
C ASN A 445 -12.08 23.44 4.82
N GLU A 446 -11.73 23.13 3.58
CA GLU A 446 -12.39 23.71 2.41
C GLU A 446 -12.88 22.61 1.49
N SER A 447 -14.11 22.76 1.01
CA SER A 447 -14.68 21.84 0.04
C SER A 447 -14.27 22.26 -1.37
N LEU A 448 -13.99 21.29 -2.25
CA LEU A 448 -13.67 21.59 -3.64
C LEU A 448 -14.79 22.39 -4.33
N SER A 449 -14.40 23.29 -5.22
CA SER A 449 -15.32 24.04 -6.07
C SER A 449 -16.15 23.10 -6.95
N THR A 450 -17.36 23.54 -7.34
CA THR A 450 -18.27 22.74 -8.17
C THR A 450 -17.63 22.28 -9.48
N GLY A 451 -16.81 23.13 -10.11
CA GLY A 451 -16.07 22.78 -11.32
C GLY A 451 -15.04 21.68 -11.09
N CYS A 452 -14.25 21.77 -10.02
CA CYS A 452 -13.27 20.74 -9.66
C CYS A 452 -13.95 19.38 -9.37
N LYS A 453 -15.05 19.39 -8.61
CA LYS A 453 -15.85 18.18 -8.34
C LYS A 453 -16.41 17.56 -9.61
N HIS A 454 -16.80 18.36 -10.60
CA HIS A 454 -17.24 17.85 -11.90
C HIS A 454 -16.09 17.18 -12.66
N GLN A 455 -14.92 17.83 -12.72
CA GLN A 455 -13.75 17.28 -13.41
C GLN A 455 -13.27 15.97 -12.77
N LEU A 456 -13.19 15.90 -11.44
CA LEU A 456 -12.83 14.67 -10.72
C LEU A 456 -13.75 13.50 -11.03
N LYS A 457 -15.06 13.74 -11.18
CA LYS A 457 -16.02 12.69 -11.57
C LYS A 457 -15.77 12.14 -12.97
N LEU A 458 -15.16 12.92 -13.86
CA LEU A 458 -14.78 12.49 -15.21
C LEU A 458 -13.41 11.79 -15.21
N ASP A 459 -12.50 12.20 -14.32
CA ASP A 459 -11.13 11.72 -14.29
C ASP A 459 -10.97 10.41 -13.50
N LEU A 460 -11.62 10.28 -12.34
CA LEU A 460 -11.51 9.09 -11.48
C LEU A 460 -11.85 7.77 -12.18
N PRO A 461 -12.91 7.68 -13.03
CA PRO A 461 -13.16 6.45 -13.79
C PRO A 461 -12.10 6.11 -14.84
N ARG A 462 -11.24 7.07 -15.22
CA ARG A 462 -10.15 6.93 -16.19
C ARG A 462 -8.78 6.72 -15.52
N CYS A 463 -8.67 7.06 -14.25
CA CYS A 463 -7.47 6.90 -13.44
C CYS A 463 -7.16 5.41 -13.21
N HIS A 464 -5.98 4.95 -13.63
CA HIS A 464 -5.46 3.60 -13.37
C HIS A 464 -6.47 2.47 -13.67
N GLN A 465 -7.21 2.55 -14.78
CA GLN A 465 -8.29 1.61 -15.16
C GLN A 465 -7.88 0.13 -15.22
N TYR A 466 -6.58 -0.17 -15.30
CA TYR A 466 -6.08 -1.54 -15.29
C TYR A 466 -6.18 -2.19 -13.90
N ASP A 467 -6.29 -1.40 -12.82
CA ASP A 467 -6.37 -1.88 -11.44
C ASP A 467 -7.84 -1.90 -10.99
N GLU A 468 -8.35 -3.09 -10.67
CA GLU A 468 -9.74 -3.30 -10.24
C GLU A 468 -10.10 -2.52 -8.96
N SER A 469 -9.13 -2.18 -8.12
CA SER A 469 -9.41 -1.40 -6.91
C SER A 469 -9.86 0.03 -7.21
N MET A 470 -9.56 0.56 -8.39
CA MET A 470 -9.87 1.93 -8.80
C MET A 470 -11.36 2.14 -9.11
N SER A 471 -12.10 1.08 -9.45
CA SER A 471 -13.55 1.16 -9.60
C SER A 471 -14.29 1.18 -8.26
N SER A 472 -13.62 0.87 -7.14
CA SER A 472 -14.22 0.90 -5.81
C SER A 472 -14.64 2.31 -5.37
N PRO A 473 -15.93 2.55 -5.04
CA PRO A 473 -16.38 3.83 -4.47
C PRO A 473 -15.61 4.23 -3.21
N TYR A 474 -15.15 3.25 -2.43
CA TYR A 474 -14.35 3.48 -1.24
C TYR A 474 -12.99 4.10 -1.59
N VAL A 475 -12.28 3.52 -2.56
CA VAL A 475 -11.00 4.04 -3.04
C VAL A 475 -11.19 5.41 -3.70
N GLN A 476 -12.22 5.58 -4.53
CA GLN A 476 -12.53 6.87 -5.15
C GLN A 476 -12.88 7.95 -4.12
N ALA A 477 -13.59 7.61 -3.05
CA ALA A 477 -13.87 8.54 -1.95
C ALA A 477 -12.58 8.93 -1.21
N ASN A 478 -11.69 7.98 -0.97
CA ASN A 478 -10.37 8.23 -0.36
C ASN A 478 -9.51 9.16 -1.23
N ILE A 479 -9.45 8.90 -2.54
CA ILE A 479 -8.72 9.76 -3.50
C ILE A 479 -9.32 11.16 -3.51
N THR A 480 -10.65 11.26 -3.60
CA THR A 480 -11.36 12.55 -3.58
C THR A 480 -11.00 13.32 -2.32
N LEU A 481 -11.15 12.71 -1.14
CA LEU A 481 -10.85 13.33 0.14
C LEU A 481 -9.39 13.81 0.25
N LEU A 482 -8.43 13.00 -0.19
CA LEU A 482 -7.03 13.39 -0.21
C LEU A 482 -6.77 14.58 -1.14
N ILE A 483 -7.38 14.61 -2.32
CA ILE A 483 -7.30 15.77 -3.25
C ILE A 483 -7.92 17.01 -2.61
N GLU A 484 -9.09 16.89 -1.97
CA GLU A 484 -9.73 18.02 -1.26
C GLU A 484 -8.78 18.58 -0.20
N LYS A 485 -8.19 17.69 0.61
CA LYS A 485 -7.29 18.08 1.69
C LYS A 485 -6.02 18.74 1.18
N VAL A 486 -5.39 18.21 0.14
CA VAL A 486 -4.17 18.79 -0.46
C VAL A 486 -4.44 20.18 -1.02
N LEU A 487 -5.52 20.34 -1.80
CA LEU A 487 -5.84 21.62 -2.43
C LEU A 487 -6.35 22.68 -1.43
N ALA A 488 -6.90 22.26 -0.29
CA ALA A 488 -7.41 23.15 0.75
C ALA A 488 -6.30 23.86 1.55
N ILE A 489 -5.05 23.39 1.53
CA ILE A 489 -3.94 24.00 2.28
C ILE A 489 -3.63 25.41 1.76
N ASN A 490 -3.64 25.55 0.43
CA ASN A 490 -3.35 26.79 -0.28
C ASN A 490 -4.52 27.12 -1.21
N SER A 491 -5.74 27.19 -0.65
CA SER A 491 -6.98 27.26 -1.41
C SER A 491 -7.07 28.44 -2.38
N ASP A 492 -6.46 29.58 -2.02
CA ASP A 492 -6.43 30.80 -2.84
C ASP A 492 -5.64 30.64 -4.14
N THR A 493 -4.58 29.83 -4.12
CA THR A 493 -3.63 29.68 -5.23
C THR A 493 -3.71 28.33 -5.92
N SER A 494 -4.16 27.30 -5.21
CA SER A 494 -4.17 25.92 -5.71
C SER A 494 -5.35 25.65 -6.64
N ALA A 495 -5.12 24.77 -7.62
CA ALA A 495 -6.13 24.29 -8.54
C ALA A 495 -5.93 22.81 -8.85
N TYR A 496 -7.02 22.12 -9.14
CA TYR A 496 -6.94 20.76 -9.65
C TYR A 496 -6.48 20.77 -11.11
N TRP A 497 -5.44 19.97 -11.40
CA TRP A 497 -5.00 19.68 -12.76
C TRP A 497 -5.14 18.18 -13.02
N GLN A 498 -5.57 17.81 -14.23
CA GLN A 498 -5.68 16.42 -14.65
C GLN A 498 -4.32 15.73 -14.49
N GLY A 499 -4.30 14.58 -13.81
CA GLY A 499 -3.07 13.87 -13.41
C GLY A 499 -2.79 13.92 -11.91
N LEU A 500 -3.33 14.90 -11.18
CA LEU A 500 -3.23 14.92 -9.71
C LEU A 500 -3.96 13.71 -9.09
N ASP A 501 -5.06 13.29 -9.69
CA ASP A 501 -5.78 12.05 -9.35
C ASP A 501 -4.89 10.80 -9.45
N SER A 502 -4.07 10.70 -10.50
CA SER A 502 -3.13 9.58 -10.70
C SER A 502 -2.03 9.55 -9.65
N LEU A 503 -1.52 10.72 -9.26
CA LEU A 503 -0.54 10.84 -8.18
C LEU A 503 -1.16 10.47 -6.82
N ILE A 504 -2.33 11.01 -6.49
CA ILE A 504 -3.01 10.77 -5.21
C ILE A 504 -3.51 9.32 -5.06
N ALA A 505 -3.91 8.66 -6.15
CA ALA A 505 -4.29 7.25 -6.16
C ALA A 505 -3.23 6.34 -5.52
N SER A 506 -1.95 6.61 -5.78
CA SER A 506 -0.82 5.89 -5.20
C SER A 506 -0.85 5.87 -3.67
N PHE A 507 -1.20 7.00 -3.06
CA PHE A 507 -1.25 7.14 -1.60
C PHE A 507 -2.56 6.62 -1.02
N ALA A 508 -3.69 6.82 -1.71
CA ALA A 508 -4.98 6.28 -1.29
C ALA A 508 -4.97 4.73 -1.24
N LEU A 509 -4.31 4.08 -2.20
CA LEU A 509 -4.16 2.62 -2.24
C LEU A 509 -3.15 2.09 -1.22
N LEU A 510 -2.10 2.86 -0.92
CA LEU A 510 -1.12 2.48 0.08
C LEU A 510 -1.63 2.65 1.51
N TYR A 511 -2.51 3.64 1.74
CA TYR A 511 -3.08 3.97 3.06
C TYR A 511 -4.62 4.01 3.08
N PRO A 512 -5.31 2.93 2.66
CA PRO A 512 -6.77 2.94 2.50
C PRO A 512 -7.50 3.31 3.80
N ASN A 513 -6.94 2.95 4.96
CA ASN A 513 -7.60 3.11 6.26
C ASN A 513 -6.89 4.13 7.17
N ASN A 514 -5.89 4.83 6.65
CA ASN A 514 -5.16 5.85 7.39
C ASN A 514 -4.79 7.01 6.47
N LEU A 515 -5.84 7.71 6.03
CA LEU A 515 -5.69 8.82 5.08
C LEU A 515 -4.89 9.98 5.64
N GLU A 516 -4.76 10.11 6.96
CA GLU A 516 -3.84 11.10 7.55
C GLU A 516 -2.39 10.80 7.14
N HIS A 517 -1.96 9.53 7.25
CA HIS A 517 -0.62 9.12 6.82
C HIS A 517 -0.47 9.23 5.30
N GLY A 518 -1.50 8.85 4.55
CA GLY A 518 -1.56 9.02 3.10
C GLY A 518 -1.43 10.48 2.68
N PHE A 519 -2.11 11.39 3.38
CA PHE A 519 -2.03 12.84 3.17
C PHE A 519 -0.64 13.38 3.47
N CYS A 520 -0.03 12.99 4.60
CA CYS A 520 1.30 13.49 4.96
C CYS A 520 2.34 13.18 3.89
N LEU A 521 2.31 11.94 3.38
CA LEU A 521 3.21 11.54 2.32
C LEU A 521 2.87 12.22 0.98
N ALA A 522 1.59 12.30 0.64
CA ALA A 522 1.15 12.99 -0.57
C ALA A 522 1.59 14.46 -0.58
N PHE A 523 1.40 15.15 0.55
CA PHE A 523 1.78 16.54 0.73
C PHE A 523 3.29 16.73 0.63
N ASP A 524 4.09 15.91 1.32
CA ASP A 524 5.56 15.97 1.23
C ASP A 524 6.08 15.71 -0.19
N VAL A 525 5.50 14.74 -0.91
CA VAL A 525 5.84 14.48 -2.32
C VAL A 525 5.48 15.68 -3.19
N ILE A 526 4.30 16.29 -2.99
CA ILE A 526 3.84 17.42 -3.80
C ILE A 526 4.70 18.67 -3.56
N GLU A 527 4.95 19.02 -2.30
CA GLU A 527 5.76 20.17 -1.93
C GLU A 527 7.22 20.01 -2.36
N ARG A 528 7.77 18.80 -2.29
CA ARG A 528 9.17 18.57 -2.66
C ARG A 528 9.39 18.47 -4.17
N PHE A 529 8.59 17.65 -4.86
CA PHE A 529 8.86 17.29 -6.25
C PHE A 529 8.08 18.14 -7.25
N THR A 530 6.87 18.58 -6.89
CA THR A 530 5.98 19.37 -7.75
C THR A 530 5.60 20.74 -7.15
N PRO A 531 6.53 21.50 -6.53
CA PRO A 531 6.19 22.74 -5.85
C PRO A 531 5.60 23.75 -6.83
N GLY A 532 4.40 24.27 -6.53
CA GLY A 532 3.73 25.26 -7.37
C GLY A 532 3.23 24.75 -8.73
N TYR A 533 3.19 23.43 -8.96
CA TYR A 533 2.65 22.87 -10.21
C TYR A 533 1.12 23.00 -10.28
N PHE A 534 0.44 22.72 -9.17
CA PHE A 534 -1.02 22.68 -9.07
C PHE A 534 -1.61 24.03 -8.69
N THR A 535 -1.33 25.08 -9.46
CA THR A 535 -1.81 26.45 -9.19
C THR A 535 -2.85 26.93 -10.20
N ARG A 536 -3.61 27.99 -9.86
CA ARG A 536 -4.68 28.57 -10.72
C ARG A 536 -4.15 29.31 -11.95
N LEU A 537 -2.91 29.78 -11.90
CA LEU A 537 -2.24 30.44 -13.02
C LEU A 537 -1.41 29.41 -13.80
N ASN A 538 -0.93 29.77 -15.01
CA ASN A 538 0.07 28.95 -15.69
C ASN A 538 1.25 28.70 -14.74
N SER A 539 1.60 27.43 -14.53
CA SER A 539 2.65 27.08 -13.58
C SER A 539 4.01 27.40 -14.16
N HIS A 540 4.54 28.57 -13.83
CA HIS A 540 5.93 28.95 -14.12
C HIS A 540 6.94 27.94 -13.54
N SER A 541 6.60 27.26 -12.45
CA SER A 541 7.42 26.20 -11.86
C SER A 541 7.51 24.96 -12.75
N LEU A 542 6.40 24.54 -13.37
CA LEU A 542 6.41 23.44 -14.34
C LEU A 542 7.12 23.85 -15.63
N GLU A 543 6.87 25.05 -16.13
CA GLU A 543 7.56 25.61 -17.30
C GLU A 543 9.07 25.68 -17.09
N GLU A 544 9.52 26.16 -15.92
CA GLU A 544 10.94 26.16 -15.52
C GLU A 544 11.50 24.73 -15.53
N ALA A 545 10.81 23.78 -14.91
CA ALA A 545 11.28 22.40 -14.84
C ALA A 545 11.37 21.73 -16.22
N LEU A 546 10.41 21.97 -17.12
CA LEU A 546 10.44 21.47 -18.50
C LEU A 546 11.56 22.13 -19.32
N GLY A 547 11.80 23.44 -19.14
CA GLY A 547 12.89 24.16 -19.76
C GLY A 547 14.26 23.67 -19.26
N LEU A 548 14.39 23.44 -17.96
CA LEU A 548 15.58 22.83 -17.38
C LEU A 548 15.78 21.40 -17.88
N PHE A 549 14.71 20.61 -17.99
CA PHE A 549 14.77 19.27 -18.54
C PHE A 549 15.26 19.26 -19.99
N ALA A 550 14.82 20.21 -20.83
CA ALA A 550 15.33 20.39 -22.20
C ALA A 550 16.85 20.65 -22.22
N LYS A 551 17.32 21.50 -21.30
CA LYS A 551 18.75 21.82 -21.14
C LYS A 551 19.56 20.60 -20.68
N LEU A 552 19.02 19.85 -19.72
CA LEU A 552 19.68 18.65 -19.19
C LEU A 552 19.76 17.53 -20.23
N ILE A 553 18.76 17.38 -21.13
CA ILE A 553 18.86 16.43 -22.25
C ILE A 553 20.08 16.76 -23.12
N SER A 554 20.29 18.05 -23.44
CA SER A 554 21.44 18.48 -24.24
C SER A 554 22.76 18.34 -23.48
N PHE A 555 22.74 18.50 -22.15
CA PHE A 555 23.89 18.29 -21.29
C PHE A 555 24.30 16.81 -21.22
N THR A 556 23.35 15.87 -21.14
CA THR A 556 23.67 14.44 -21.06
C THR A 556 23.98 13.84 -22.42
N ASN A 557 23.23 14.24 -23.44
CA ASN A 557 23.31 13.71 -24.80
C ASN A 557 22.92 14.81 -25.80
N SER A 558 23.92 15.57 -26.22
CA SER A 558 23.78 16.74 -27.10
C SER A 558 23.19 16.39 -28.46
N ARG A 559 23.48 15.18 -28.97
CA ARG A 559 22.91 14.64 -30.21
C ARG A 559 21.41 14.39 -30.08
N LEU A 560 20.97 13.75 -28.99
CA LEU A 560 19.55 13.54 -28.71
C LEU A 560 18.83 14.88 -28.53
N GLY A 561 19.42 15.81 -27.77
CA GLY A 561 18.87 17.15 -27.58
C GLY A 561 18.68 17.89 -28.91
N SER A 562 19.68 17.84 -29.79
CA SER A 562 19.61 18.43 -31.12
C SER A 562 18.57 17.74 -32.00
N PHE A 563 18.51 16.40 -31.99
CA PHE A 563 17.50 15.63 -32.70
C PHE A 563 16.07 16.01 -32.30
N LEU A 564 15.78 16.09 -30.99
CA LEU A 564 14.47 16.45 -30.49
C LEU A 564 14.09 17.89 -30.89
N ARG A 565 15.02 18.84 -30.78
CA ARG A 565 14.80 20.24 -31.22
C ARG A 565 14.53 20.33 -32.72
N SER A 566 15.34 19.69 -33.56
CA SER A 566 15.18 19.71 -35.01
C SER A 566 13.85 19.07 -35.47
N ASN A 567 13.29 18.16 -34.68
CA ASN A 567 11.99 17.55 -34.92
C ASN A 567 10.81 18.28 -34.23
N GLY A 568 11.05 19.40 -33.55
CA GLY A 568 10.00 20.15 -32.85
C GLY A 568 9.44 19.46 -31.60
N LEU A 569 10.17 18.49 -31.03
CA LEU A 569 9.77 17.71 -29.86
C LEU A 569 10.33 18.34 -28.58
N ALA A 570 9.85 19.53 -28.25
CA ALA A 570 10.17 20.16 -26.97
C ALA A 570 9.59 19.34 -25.80
N PRO A 571 10.22 19.27 -24.62
CA PRO A 571 9.68 18.51 -23.49
C PRO A 571 8.27 18.87 -23.06
N SER A 572 7.83 20.12 -23.28
CA SER A 572 6.45 20.54 -23.05
C SER A 572 5.41 19.75 -23.86
N THR A 573 5.82 19.07 -24.94
CA THR A 573 4.94 18.26 -25.80
C THR A 573 4.72 16.83 -25.29
N PHE A 574 5.68 16.26 -24.53
CA PHE A 574 5.62 14.84 -24.14
C PHE A 574 5.89 14.58 -22.64
N ALA A 575 6.66 15.42 -21.96
CA ALA A 575 7.12 15.20 -20.59
C ALA A 575 6.23 15.86 -19.51
N VAL A 576 5.20 16.62 -19.90
CA VAL A 576 4.20 17.16 -18.96
C VAL A 576 3.62 16.06 -18.05
N PRO A 577 3.05 14.94 -18.56
CA PRO A 577 2.55 13.87 -17.70
C PRO A 577 3.63 13.21 -16.84
N TRP A 578 4.90 13.27 -17.25
CA TRP A 578 6.03 12.69 -16.51
C TRP A 578 6.34 13.52 -15.26
N LEU A 579 6.57 14.82 -15.44
CA LEU A 579 6.99 15.69 -14.34
C LEU A 579 5.81 16.16 -13.49
N LEU A 580 4.66 16.47 -14.10
CA LEU A 580 3.47 16.94 -13.38
C LEU A 580 2.98 15.91 -12.35
N THR A 581 3.07 14.62 -12.69
CA THR A 581 2.53 13.53 -11.87
C THR A 581 3.60 12.67 -11.22
N CYS A 582 4.87 13.07 -11.30
CA CYS A 582 6.02 12.22 -10.91
C CYS A 582 5.90 10.81 -11.51
N PHE A 583 5.56 10.72 -12.80
CA PHE A 583 5.37 9.47 -13.55
C PHE A 583 4.17 8.61 -13.13
N ALA A 584 3.34 9.06 -12.18
CA ALA A 584 2.18 8.30 -11.71
C ALA A 584 1.11 8.11 -12.79
N HIS A 585 1.03 9.00 -13.79
CA HIS A 585 0.13 8.82 -14.93
C HIS A 585 0.68 7.87 -16.01
N VAL A 586 1.98 7.55 -15.94
CA VAL A 586 2.70 6.80 -16.99
C VAL A 586 2.87 5.33 -16.62
N TYR A 587 3.30 5.05 -15.39
CA TYR A 587 3.61 3.69 -14.95
C TYR A 587 2.50 3.09 -14.11
N ALA A 588 2.30 1.78 -14.26
CA ALA A 588 1.44 0.99 -13.40
C ALA A 588 1.97 0.92 -11.95
N PHE A 589 1.11 0.67 -10.96
CA PHE A 589 1.46 0.74 -9.53
C PHE A 589 2.67 -0.11 -9.12
N ASP A 590 2.86 -1.29 -9.71
CA ASP A 590 3.97 -2.19 -9.42
C ASP A 590 5.33 -1.57 -9.79
N LYS A 591 5.39 -0.87 -10.93
CA LYS A 591 6.55 -0.13 -11.41
C LYS A 591 6.69 1.20 -10.66
N LEU A 592 5.59 1.94 -10.51
CA LEU A 592 5.52 3.25 -9.87
C LEU A 592 5.99 3.21 -8.42
N PHE A 593 5.55 2.24 -7.63
CA PHE A 593 5.98 2.12 -6.24
C PHE A 593 7.47 1.85 -6.10
N ARG A 594 8.12 1.21 -7.07
CA ARG A 594 9.59 1.05 -7.06
C ARG A 594 10.31 2.35 -7.38
N ILE A 595 9.77 3.12 -8.33
CA ILE A 595 10.27 4.47 -8.61
C ILE A 595 10.17 5.34 -7.34
N PHE A 596 9.05 5.26 -6.63
CA PHE A 596 8.83 6.03 -5.39
C PHE A 596 9.66 5.53 -4.21
N ASP A 597 9.90 4.22 -4.08
CA ASP A 597 10.82 3.64 -3.08
C ASP A 597 12.20 4.34 -3.15
N ARG A 598 12.66 4.63 -4.38
CA ARG A 598 13.91 5.35 -4.65
C ARG A 598 13.75 6.86 -4.47
N MET A 599 12.71 7.44 -5.06
CA MET A 599 12.50 8.89 -5.17
C MET A 599 12.25 9.56 -3.80
N ILE A 600 11.48 8.95 -2.89
CA ILE A 600 11.10 9.56 -1.59
C ILE A 600 12.31 9.94 -0.72
N ASN A 601 13.47 9.35 -0.96
CA ASN A 601 14.71 9.64 -0.22
C ASN A 601 15.74 10.46 -1.02
N ARG A 602 15.30 11.08 -2.11
CA ARG A 602 16.11 11.96 -2.97
C ARG A 602 15.60 13.40 -2.88
N ASP A 603 16.43 14.32 -3.36
CA ASP A 603 16.08 15.73 -3.48
C ASP A 603 15.17 16.01 -4.68
N ALA A 604 14.67 17.24 -4.75
CA ALA A 604 13.68 17.68 -5.73
C ALA A 604 14.11 17.50 -7.21
N SER A 605 15.39 17.30 -7.51
CA SER A 605 15.86 17.10 -8.89
C SER A 605 15.63 15.68 -9.43
N TYR A 606 15.38 14.70 -8.57
CA TYR A 606 15.37 13.29 -8.96
C TYR A 606 14.33 12.91 -10.06
N PRO A 607 13.12 13.48 -10.10
CA PRO A 607 12.19 13.24 -11.21
C PRO A 607 12.78 13.60 -12.58
N LEU A 608 13.63 14.63 -12.67
CA LEU A 608 14.34 14.97 -13.90
C LEU A 608 15.31 13.85 -14.29
N CYS A 609 16.05 13.28 -13.31
CA CYS A 609 16.95 12.16 -13.56
C CYS A 609 16.22 10.90 -14.04
N VAL A 610 15.02 10.62 -13.51
CA VAL A 610 14.17 9.52 -14.01
C VAL A 610 13.76 9.76 -15.47
N GLY A 611 13.36 10.98 -15.80
CA GLY A 611 13.00 11.34 -17.18
C GLY A 611 14.19 11.25 -18.14
N LEU A 612 15.36 11.73 -17.74
CA LEU A 612 16.60 11.64 -18.52
C LEU A 612 16.99 10.18 -18.72
N GLY A 613 16.92 9.36 -17.67
CA GLY A 613 17.22 7.94 -17.76
C GLY A 613 16.29 7.20 -18.74
N ALA A 614 15.00 7.55 -18.78
CA ALA A 614 14.07 7.00 -19.77
C ALA A 614 14.47 7.40 -21.19
N LEU A 615 14.85 8.66 -21.41
CA LEU A 615 15.30 9.16 -22.71
C LEU A 615 16.61 8.51 -23.17
N GLU A 616 17.60 8.36 -22.28
CA GLU A 616 18.87 7.70 -22.63
C GLU A 616 18.67 6.23 -23.01
N ILE A 617 17.75 5.52 -22.34
CA ILE A 617 17.41 4.14 -22.69
C ILE A 617 16.76 4.05 -24.08
N CYS A 618 15.87 4.99 -24.40
CA CYS A 618 15.18 5.04 -25.69
C CYS A 618 15.97 5.75 -26.79
N ALA A 619 17.11 6.38 -26.48
CA ALA A 619 17.86 7.22 -27.41
C ALA A 619 18.20 6.52 -28.75
N PRO A 620 18.63 5.24 -28.77
CA PRO A 620 18.88 4.54 -30.03
C PRO A 620 17.64 4.47 -30.92
N ASP A 621 16.50 4.05 -30.37
CA ASP A 621 15.24 3.92 -31.10
C ASP A 621 14.67 5.29 -31.53
N LEU A 622 14.90 6.33 -30.72
CA LEU A 622 14.51 7.70 -31.04
C LEU A 622 15.33 8.26 -32.21
N MET A 623 16.66 8.11 -32.17
CA MET A 623 17.53 8.68 -33.21
C MET A 623 17.47 7.91 -34.53
N ASP A 624 17.05 6.64 -34.52
CA ASP A 624 16.75 5.88 -35.73
C ASP A 624 15.43 6.30 -36.39
N SER A 625 14.56 7.03 -35.67
CA SER A 625 13.30 7.51 -36.23
C SER A 625 13.52 8.68 -37.20
N ILE A 626 12.94 8.56 -38.40
CA ILE A 626 13.21 9.52 -39.49
C ILE A 626 12.34 10.78 -39.32
N ARG A 627 11.24 10.67 -38.57
CA ARG A 627 10.23 11.73 -38.42
C ARG A 627 9.78 11.89 -36.97
N GLY A 628 9.41 13.11 -36.59
CA GLY A 628 8.92 13.43 -35.25
C GLY A 628 7.70 12.62 -34.78
N ASP A 629 6.83 12.16 -35.67
CA ASP A 629 5.67 11.32 -35.31
C ASP A 629 6.06 9.88 -34.94
N GLU A 630 7.15 9.35 -35.50
CA GLU A 630 7.72 8.06 -35.11
C GLU A 630 8.42 8.17 -33.74
N ALA A 631 9.22 9.22 -33.53
CA ALA A 631 9.82 9.54 -32.24
C ALA A 631 8.76 9.71 -31.14
N PHE A 632 7.66 10.41 -31.41
CA PHE A 632 6.59 10.61 -30.43
C PHE A 632 5.94 9.28 -29.98
N LYS A 633 5.82 8.29 -30.88
CA LYS A 633 5.32 6.95 -30.52
C LYS A 633 6.26 6.25 -29.55
N VAL A 634 7.57 6.34 -29.75
CA VAL A 634 8.56 5.79 -28.82
C VAL A 634 8.44 6.47 -27.45
N LEU A 635 8.33 7.80 -27.42
CA LEU A 635 8.13 8.58 -26.18
C LEU A 635 6.81 8.23 -25.46
N SER A 636 5.77 7.84 -26.20
CA SER A 636 4.48 7.45 -25.60
C SER A 636 4.54 6.07 -24.93
N ASN A 637 5.51 5.24 -25.28
CA ASN A 637 5.65 3.86 -24.79
C ASN A 637 6.77 3.70 -23.74
N ILE A 638 7.20 4.79 -23.08
CA ILE A 638 8.25 4.70 -22.04
C ILE A 638 7.85 3.82 -20.85
N SER A 639 6.56 3.54 -20.65
CA SER A 639 6.06 2.64 -19.60
C SER A 639 6.53 1.19 -19.77
N ASP A 640 6.96 0.79 -20.95
CA ASP A 640 7.48 -0.55 -21.25
C ASP A 640 8.92 -0.75 -20.75
N ILE A 641 9.63 0.34 -20.41
CA ILE A 641 11.01 0.27 -19.91
C ILE A 641 11.08 -0.59 -18.64
N ASP A 642 12.14 -1.38 -18.54
CA ASP A 642 12.48 -2.10 -17.32
C ASP A 642 12.86 -1.11 -16.20
N VAL A 643 12.17 -1.21 -15.07
CA VAL A 643 12.28 -0.22 -13.99
C VAL A 643 13.66 -0.25 -13.34
N GLU A 644 14.32 -1.40 -13.25
CA GLU A 644 15.68 -1.46 -12.68
C GLU A 644 16.70 -0.81 -13.58
N ARG A 645 16.62 -1.08 -14.89
CA ARG A 645 17.46 -0.39 -15.86
C ARG A 645 17.25 1.12 -15.80
N LEU A 646 15.99 1.56 -15.71
CA LEU A 646 15.63 2.96 -15.54
C LEU A 646 16.25 3.57 -14.27
N LEU A 647 16.05 2.94 -13.12
CA LEU A 647 16.52 3.47 -11.83
C LEU A 647 18.04 3.50 -11.73
N LYS A 648 18.75 2.51 -12.28
CA LYS A 648 20.22 2.54 -12.37
C LYS A 648 20.71 3.71 -13.22
N CYS A 649 20.07 3.93 -14.36
CA CYS A 649 20.40 5.04 -15.23
C CYS A 649 20.13 6.39 -14.52
N ALA A 650 18.98 6.53 -13.88
CA ALA A 650 18.62 7.73 -13.12
C ALA A 650 19.56 7.99 -11.94
N ASP A 651 19.97 6.95 -11.19
CA ASP A 651 20.95 7.08 -10.11
C ASP A 651 22.33 7.51 -10.64
N ALA A 652 22.80 6.90 -11.72
CA ALA A 652 24.06 7.28 -12.36
C ALA A 652 24.04 8.73 -12.86
N LEU A 653 22.91 9.19 -13.41
CA LEU A 653 22.72 10.57 -13.85
C LEU A 653 22.69 11.55 -12.67
N ASN A 654 21.97 11.23 -11.58
CA ASN A 654 21.99 12.04 -10.37
C ASN A 654 23.40 12.15 -9.76
N GLU A 655 24.21 11.09 -9.86
CA GLU A 655 25.63 11.13 -9.45
C GLU A 655 26.51 11.94 -10.40
N ALA A 656 26.24 11.86 -11.71
CA ALA A 656 27.09 12.44 -12.74
C ALA A 656 26.82 13.92 -13.05
N ILE A 657 25.60 14.42 -12.80
CA ILE A 657 25.22 15.81 -13.10
C ILE A 657 25.54 16.69 -11.87
N PRO A 658 26.27 17.81 -12.05
CA PRO A 658 26.51 18.76 -10.96
C PRO A 658 25.20 19.27 -10.35
N GLY A 659 25.15 19.38 -9.01
CA GLY A 659 23.93 19.75 -8.30
C GLY A 659 23.39 21.11 -8.73
N SER A 660 24.28 22.08 -8.98
CA SER A 660 23.88 23.42 -9.45
C SER A 660 23.29 23.42 -10.86
N CYS A 661 23.63 22.45 -11.72
CA CYS A 661 23.00 22.30 -13.04
C CYS A 661 21.53 21.85 -12.96
N MET A 662 21.10 21.32 -11.81
CA MET A 662 19.72 20.84 -11.59
C MET A 662 18.91 21.77 -10.68
N PHE A 663 19.43 22.96 -10.39
CA PHE A 663 18.75 23.94 -9.55
C PHE A 663 17.45 24.43 -10.21
N ARG A 664 16.41 24.61 -9.39
CA ARG A 664 15.12 25.21 -9.77
C ARG A 664 14.74 26.27 -8.74
N LYS A 665 14.32 27.44 -9.20
CA LYS A 665 13.96 28.60 -8.40
C LYS A 665 12.81 28.32 -7.44
N TYR A 666 11.84 27.52 -7.87
CA TYR A 666 10.63 27.22 -7.10
C TYR A 666 10.73 25.92 -6.28
N ALA A 667 11.89 25.24 -6.26
CA ALA A 667 12.08 24.00 -5.51
C ALA A 667 13.21 24.13 -4.48
N GLU A 668 13.26 23.19 -3.53
CA GLU A 668 14.41 23.10 -2.63
C GLU A 668 15.70 22.84 -3.43
N PRO A 669 16.81 23.53 -3.11
CA PRO A 669 18.06 23.34 -3.82
C PRO A 669 18.57 21.90 -3.65
N PRO A 670 19.16 21.29 -4.69
CA PRO A 670 19.77 19.96 -4.59
C PRO A 670 20.78 19.88 -3.44
N SER A 671 20.87 18.73 -2.76
CA SER A 671 21.68 18.60 -1.54
C SER A 671 23.19 18.82 -1.75
N ARG A 672 23.67 18.79 -3.00
CA ARG A 672 25.08 18.99 -3.38
C ARG A 672 25.38 20.42 -3.87
N THR A 673 24.40 21.31 -3.83
CA THR A 673 24.58 22.69 -4.29
C THR A 673 25.37 23.50 -3.25
N PRO A 674 26.32 24.37 -3.66
CA PRO A 674 27.01 25.28 -2.75
C PRO A 674 26.02 26.15 -1.94
N THR A 675 26.37 26.49 -0.70
CA THR A 675 25.48 27.13 0.30
C THR A 675 25.15 28.61 0.05
N TYR A 676 25.67 29.24 -1.01
CA TYR A 676 25.47 30.67 -1.27
C TYR A 676 24.25 30.92 -2.14
N PRO A 677 23.47 31.99 -1.88
CA PRO A 677 22.27 32.29 -2.64
C PRO A 677 22.66 32.62 -4.08
N VAL A 678 22.14 31.81 -5.00
CA VAL A 678 22.26 32.07 -6.43
C VAL A 678 21.39 33.27 -6.77
N GLN A 679 22.00 34.43 -6.97
CA GLN A 679 21.33 35.53 -7.66
C GLN A 679 21.40 35.23 -9.16
N TYR A 680 20.50 34.37 -9.64
CA TYR A 680 20.25 34.27 -11.07
C TYR A 680 19.71 35.63 -11.51
N ASN A 681 20.54 36.43 -12.18
CA ASN A 681 20.05 37.52 -12.99
C ASN A 681 19.35 36.91 -14.20
N ASP A 682 18.06 36.59 -14.04
CA ASP A 682 17.17 36.17 -15.13
C ASP A 682 16.99 37.30 -16.18
N GLU A 683 17.45 38.52 -15.89
CA GLU A 683 17.26 39.72 -16.72
C GLU A 683 18.36 39.99 -17.76
N GLU A 684 19.40 39.15 -17.88
CA GLU A 684 20.49 39.40 -18.84
C GLU A 684 20.51 38.36 -19.97
N GLY A 685 19.80 38.66 -21.06
CA GLY A 685 19.91 37.91 -22.32
C GLY A 685 18.72 38.04 -23.28
N GLU A 686 18.27 39.25 -23.61
CA GLU A 686 17.41 39.43 -24.79
C GLU A 686 18.21 39.03 -26.05
N GLY A 687 17.88 37.89 -26.67
CA GLY A 687 18.34 37.58 -28.04
C GLY A 687 18.36 36.10 -28.45
N GLU A 688 18.99 35.21 -27.68
CA GLU A 688 19.22 33.80 -28.09
C GLU A 688 18.81 32.78 -27.00
N GLU A 689 18.16 31.68 -27.42
CA GLU A 689 17.78 30.57 -26.54
C GLU A 689 19.01 29.76 -26.11
N LEU A 690 19.22 29.60 -24.79
CA LEU A 690 20.32 28.80 -24.25
C LEU A 690 19.95 27.31 -24.16
N PHE A 691 20.71 26.43 -24.84
CA PHE A 691 20.41 25.00 -24.93
C PHE A 691 20.94 24.15 -23.78
N VAL A 692 21.78 24.71 -22.91
CA VAL A 692 22.49 23.99 -21.84
C VAL A 692 22.20 24.58 -20.46
N PRO A 693 22.42 23.83 -19.36
CA PRO A 693 22.25 24.38 -18.02
C PRO A 693 23.34 25.40 -17.68
N LYS A 694 23.05 26.23 -16.67
CA LYS A 694 24.06 27.04 -15.99
C LYS A 694 24.65 26.23 -14.83
N ILE A 695 25.95 26.38 -14.59
CA ILE A 695 26.66 25.76 -13.48
C ILE A 695 27.21 26.84 -12.54
N HIS A 696 27.09 26.61 -11.22
CA HIS A 696 27.63 27.52 -10.22
C HIS A 696 29.16 27.53 -10.29
N PRO A 697 29.85 28.68 -10.15
CA PRO A 697 31.30 28.77 -10.27
C PRO A 697 32.05 27.87 -9.27
N ASP A 698 31.62 27.81 -8.01
CA ASP A 698 32.25 26.91 -7.01
C ASP A 698 32.06 25.42 -7.35
N ASP A 699 30.88 25.05 -7.86
CA ASP A 699 30.57 23.66 -8.24
C ASP A 699 31.45 23.28 -9.44
N TYR A 700 31.49 24.14 -10.47
CA TYR A 700 32.38 23.97 -11.61
C TYR A 700 33.86 23.92 -11.21
N TYR A 701 34.32 24.83 -10.34
CA TYR A 701 35.70 24.88 -9.90
C TYR A 701 36.09 23.60 -9.15
N ALA A 702 35.19 22.96 -8.41
CA ALA A 702 35.48 21.69 -7.77
C ALA A 702 35.81 20.56 -8.77
N TYR A 703 35.16 20.54 -9.93
CA TYR A 703 35.54 19.64 -11.04
C TYR A 703 36.84 20.10 -11.70
N PHE A 704 37.01 21.40 -11.88
CA PHE A 704 38.22 21.96 -12.48
C PHE A 704 39.47 21.70 -11.62
N ASP A 705 39.40 21.80 -10.30
CA ASP A 705 40.54 21.52 -9.41
C ASP A 705 40.96 20.04 -9.46
N ARG A 706 39.99 19.12 -9.57
CA ARG A 706 40.23 17.67 -9.63
C ARG A 706 40.81 17.16 -10.94
N GLY A 707 40.78 17.97 -11.99
CA GLY A 707 41.13 17.54 -13.35
C GLY A 707 39.92 17.16 -14.22
N ASP A 708 38.71 17.13 -13.64
CA ASP A 708 37.48 16.62 -14.26
C ASP A 708 36.67 17.70 -15.00
N ALA A 709 37.32 18.77 -15.48
CA ALA A 709 36.67 19.81 -16.27
C ALA A 709 37.61 20.52 -17.24
N VAL A 710 37.02 21.07 -18.30
CA VAL A 710 37.68 21.90 -19.32
C VAL A 710 36.96 23.23 -19.43
N LEU A 711 37.72 24.33 -19.40
CA LEU A 711 37.17 25.68 -19.52
C LEU A 711 37.35 26.21 -20.93
N VAL A 712 36.27 26.73 -21.51
CA VAL A 712 36.26 27.47 -22.77
C VAL A 712 35.91 28.93 -22.46
N VAL A 713 36.84 29.82 -22.78
CA VAL A 713 36.75 31.25 -22.48
C VAL A 713 36.45 32.03 -23.76
N GLY A 714 35.38 32.81 -23.74
CA GLY A 714 35.00 33.72 -24.81
C GLY A 714 35.85 34.99 -24.83
N ALA A 715 37.14 34.88 -25.11
CA ALA A 715 38.08 36.00 -25.17
C ALA A 715 39.25 35.71 -26.12
N GLU A 716 40.07 36.73 -26.43
CA GLU A 716 41.37 36.51 -27.05
C GLU A 716 42.37 35.98 -26.01
N GLY A 717 43.09 34.91 -26.35
CA GLY A 717 44.05 34.31 -25.44
C GLY A 717 44.80 33.13 -26.05
N THR A 718 45.76 32.59 -25.30
CA THR A 718 46.49 31.37 -25.66
C THR A 718 46.08 30.25 -24.72
N SER A 719 45.73 29.09 -25.29
CA SER A 719 45.31 27.93 -24.50
C SER A 719 46.39 27.54 -23.47
N ARG A 720 45.97 27.27 -22.23
CA ARG A 720 46.86 26.90 -21.13
C ARG A 720 46.61 25.46 -20.70
N ASP A 721 47.69 24.71 -20.55
CA ASP A 721 47.73 23.36 -19.96
C ASP A 721 46.75 22.33 -20.55
N GLY A 722 46.24 22.56 -21.77
CA GLY A 722 45.24 21.72 -22.44
C GLY A 722 43.83 21.77 -21.84
N ARG A 723 43.63 22.51 -20.75
CA ARG A 723 42.38 22.57 -19.97
C ARG A 723 41.65 23.90 -20.08
N VAL A 724 42.31 24.94 -20.56
CA VAL A 724 41.71 26.25 -20.84
C VAL A 724 41.89 26.58 -22.31
N HIS A 725 40.79 26.84 -23.01
CA HIS A 725 40.75 27.16 -24.43
C HIS A 725 40.08 28.50 -24.66
N PHE A 726 40.51 29.25 -25.66
CA PHE A 726 40.01 30.60 -25.96
C PHE A 726 39.30 30.62 -27.32
N LEU A 727 38.12 31.25 -27.39
CA LEU A 727 37.32 31.44 -28.60
C LEU A 727 36.83 32.90 -28.69
N SER A 728 37.37 33.68 -29.62
CA SER A 728 37.08 35.12 -29.72
C SER A 728 35.80 35.45 -30.49
N ASN A 729 35.37 34.62 -31.44
CA ASN A 729 34.30 34.97 -32.40
C ASN A 729 33.07 34.03 -32.35
N GLY A 730 32.93 33.20 -31.32
CA GLY A 730 31.86 32.20 -31.22
C GLY A 730 31.99 31.01 -32.18
N SER A 731 32.84 31.11 -33.22
CA SER A 731 33.13 30.00 -34.13
C SER A 731 34.04 28.96 -33.46
N VAL A 732 33.49 27.78 -33.27
CA VAL A 732 34.25 26.63 -32.74
C VAL A 732 35.21 26.15 -33.82
N ASN A 733 36.53 26.20 -33.56
CA ASN A 733 37.54 25.71 -34.49
C ASN A 733 37.84 24.22 -34.29
N GLU A 734 38.39 23.56 -35.32
CA GLU A 734 38.74 22.14 -35.24
C GLU A 734 39.78 21.83 -34.14
N ALA A 735 40.63 22.79 -33.77
CA ALA A 735 41.63 22.59 -32.73
C ALA A 735 40.99 22.39 -31.35
N VAL A 736 39.99 23.20 -31.01
CA VAL A 736 39.22 23.10 -29.77
C VAL A 736 38.34 21.85 -29.78
N LEU A 737 37.68 21.52 -30.88
CA LEU A 737 36.92 20.26 -31.00
C LEU A 737 37.81 19.04 -30.84
N ASN A 738 38.97 19.01 -31.51
CA ASN A 738 39.93 17.93 -31.36
C ASN A 738 40.48 17.84 -29.94
N ALA A 739 40.69 18.98 -29.26
CA ALA A 739 41.11 18.98 -27.87
C ALA A 739 40.03 18.38 -26.96
N LEU A 740 38.77 18.81 -27.12
CA LEU A 740 37.63 18.32 -26.35
C LEU A 740 37.34 16.83 -26.60
N HIS A 741 37.48 16.34 -27.84
CA HIS A 741 37.33 14.92 -28.17
C HIS A 741 38.51 14.04 -27.71
N ARG A 742 39.70 14.62 -27.48
CA ARG A 742 40.90 13.89 -27.01
C ARG A 742 40.98 13.74 -25.50
N VAL A 743 40.16 14.47 -24.76
CA VAL A 743 40.04 14.27 -23.31
C VAL A 743 39.31 12.93 -23.10
N ASP A 744 39.90 12.04 -22.30
CA ASP A 744 39.51 10.64 -22.08
C ASP A 744 37.97 10.43 -21.88
N PRO A 745 37.43 9.21 -22.09
CA PRO A 745 35.98 8.95 -22.14
C PRO A 745 35.26 8.93 -20.77
N MET A 746 35.78 9.60 -19.73
CA MET A 746 35.13 9.77 -18.42
C MET A 746 35.18 11.25 -17.99
N PRO A 747 34.25 11.73 -17.14
CA PRO A 747 33.43 12.83 -17.57
C PRO A 747 34.00 14.19 -17.21
N HIS A 748 34.42 14.94 -18.22
CA HIS A 748 34.78 16.33 -18.04
C HIS A 748 33.54 17.21 -18.22
N VAL A 749 33.26 18.09 -17.25
CA VAL A 749 32.31 19.19 -17.46
C VAL A 749 32.99 20.23 -18.34
N VAL A 750 32.34 20.64 -19.43
CA VAL A 750 32.85 21.69 -20.32
C VAL A 750 32.21 23.02 -19.91
N GLY A 751 32.94 23.81 -19.12
CA GLY A 751 32.50 25.12 -18.68
C GLY A 751 32.73 26.16 -19.76
N VAL A 752 31.72 26.98 -20.05
CA VAL A 752 31.84 28.14 -20.94
C VAL A 752 31.66 29.42 -20.13
N CYS A 753 32.61 30.34 -20.22
CA CYS A 753 32.49 31.66 -19.59
C CYS A 753 33.06 32.76 -20.48
N SER A 754 32.51 33.96 -20.37
CA SER A 754 32.95 35.15 -21.09
C SER A 754 32.59 36.38 -20.26
N ASP A 755 33.29 37.49 -20.49
CA ASP A 755 32.88 38.79 -19.97
C ASP A 755 31.62 39.33 -20.68
N MET A 756 31.27 38.74 -21.82
CA MET A 756 30.05 39.01 -22.60
C MET A 756 29.09 37.82 -22.49
N PRO A 757 27.96 37.91 -21.75
CA PRO A 757 27.05 36.79 -21.54
C PRO A 757 26.53 36.14 -22.82
N LEU A 758 26.16 36.94 -23.84
CA LEU A 758 25.70 36.44 -25.14
C LEU A 758 26.75 35.58 -25.83
N LEU A 759 28.04 35.93 -25.73
CA LEU A 759 29.11 35.14 -26.33
C LEU A 759 29.24 33.77 -25.65
N SER A 760 29.02 33.68 -24.33
CA SER A 760 28.96 32.39 -23.63
C SER A 760 27.82 31.51 -24.16
N VAL A 761 26.65 32.10 -24.42
CA VAL A 761 25.48 31.38 -24.98
C VAL A 761 25.81 30.87 -26.38
N THR A 762 26.31 31.74 -27.27
CA THR A 762 26.64 31.37 -28.65
C THR A 762 27.70 30.26 -28.70
N ILE A 763 28.76 30.34 -27.88
CA ILE A 763 29.80 29.29 -27.80
C ILE A 763 29.21 27.99 -27.28
N ALA A 764 28.43 28.02 -26.19
CA ALA A 764 27.86 26.82 -25.60
C ALA A 764 26.89 26.10 -26.55
N ASN A 765 26.03 26.85 -27.24
CA ASN A 765 25.12 26.32 -28.25
C ASN A 765 25.91 25.70 -29.42
N ALA A 766 26.93 26.40 -29.92
CA ALA A 766 27.76 25.89 -31.02
C ALA A 766 28.49 24.59 -30.64
N LEU A 767 29.04 24.48 -29.42
CA LEU A 767 29.65 23.23 -28.94
C LEU A 767 28.63 22.09 -28.86
N THR A 768 27.44 22.38 -28.37
CA THR A 768 26.34 21.40 -28.27
C THR A 768 25.90 20.90 -29.65
N GLU A 769 25.78 21.80 -30.64
CA GLU A 769 25.45 21.44 -32.02
C GLU A 769 26.53 20.59 -32.70
N GLN A 770 27.79 20.74 -32.30
CA GLN A 770 28.90 19.88 -32.73
C GLN A 770 28.91 18.51 -32.03
N GLY A 771 27.94 18.23 -31.15
CA GLY A 771 27.82 16.94 -30.46
C GLY A 771 28.69 16.81 -29.22
N ILE A 772 29.12 17.92 -28.61
CA ILE A 772 29.86 17.92 -27.34
C ILE A 772 28.86 17.84 -26.18
N ASP A 773 29.01 16.80 -25.37
CA ASP A 773 28.20 16.59 -24.16
C ASP A 773 28.77 17.35 -22.96
N ARG A 774 27.98 17.47 -21.88
CA ARG A 774 28.33 18.08 -20.60
C ARG A 774 28.79 19.54 -20.68
N VAL A 775 28.35 20.26 -21.70
CA VAL A 775 28.56 21.71 -21.85
C VAL A 775 27.64 22.45 -20.88
N ALA A 776 28.19 23.36 -20.09
CA ALA A 776 27.43 24.24 -19.20
C ALA A 776 28.03 25.66 -19.19
N VAL A 777 27.17 26.66 -19.04
CA VAL A 777 27.64 28.05 -18.88
C VAL A 777 27.98 28.29 -17.41
N VAL A 778 29.22 28.68 -17.11
CA VAL A 778 29.62 29.04 -15.75
C VAL A 778 28.97 30.39 -15.43
N ASP A 779 28.16 30.45 -14.37
CA ASP A 779 27.31 31.61 -14.06
C ASP A 779 28.09 32.76 -13.40
N ILE A 780 29.15 33.19 -14.06
CA ILE A 780 30.02 34.29 -13.65
C ILE A 780 30.81 34.83 -14.86
N PRO A 781 31.09 36.14 -14.91
CA PRO A 781 32.00 36.70 -15.91
C PRO A 781 33.42 36.14 -15.78
N TRP A 782 34.14 36.04 -16.90
CA TRP A 782 35.49 35.48 -16.95
C TRP A 782 36.47 36.22 -16.03
N TRP A 783 36.49 37.57 -16.05
CA TRP A 783 37.39 38.37 -15.20
C TRP A 783 37.23 38.04 -13.71
N ARG A 784 36.00 37.73 -13.28
CA ARG A 784 35.68 37.43 -11.88
C ARG A 784 35.97 35.97 -11.54
N PHE A 785 35.70 35.04 -12.46
CA PHE A 785 36.13 33.65 -12.29
C PHE A 785 37.64 33.57 -12.12
N GLN A 786 38.38 34.26 -12.99
CA GLN A 786 39.83 34.30 -12.94
C GLN A 786 40.36 34.85 -11.61
N ALA A 787 39.76 35.93 -11.11
CA ALA A 787 40.17 36.56 -9.85
C ALA A 787 39.89 35.73 -8.59
N ILE A 788 38.85 34.89 -8.60
CA ILE A 788 38.45 34.10 -7.43
C ILE A 788 39.11 32.72 -7.44
N HIS A 789 39.29 32.12 -8.62
CA HIS A 789 39.59 30.70 -8.75
C HIS A 789 40.89 30.39 -9.50
N MET A 790 41.48 31.33 -10.23
CA MET A 790 42.71 31.06 -11.03
C MET A 790 43.93 31.90 -10.66
N LEU A 791 43.77 32.91 -9.78
CA LEU A 791 44.84 33.72 -9.20
C LEU A 791 45.00 33.33 -7.73
#